data_AF-A0AAN7IUC5-F1
#
_entry.id   AF-A0AAN7IUC5-F1
#
_cell.length_a   1.000
_cell.length_b   1.000
_cell.length_c   1.000
_cell.angle_alpha   90.00
_cell.angle_beta   90.00
_cell.angle_gamma   90.00
#
_symmetry.space_group_name_H-M   'P 1'
#
loop_
_entity.id
_entity.type
_entity.pdbx_description
1 polymer ?
#
loop_
_entity_poly.entity_id
_entity_poly.type
_entity_poly.pdbx_seq_one_letter_code
_entity_poly.pdbx_strand_id
1 'polypeptide(L)'
;MVVHSEEEAYKLYNDYAIRIGFSVRKEKLRYTKNGVRQREYVCSKEGFPRDGDHLDDKKFKRLQTRTGCEASIQFTVTNGEWKVTHFNPNHNHELAKPEERPFLRGFENVGFIKRDCYKAVNKQKLINVEAGDAQSLVNHFKQKQAEDPMFFYAVQVDQKNRMTNFFWRDGRSRIDYNSFGDVICFDTTYRTNKYNMICAPFVDVNHHWKNVLSGCAFLLDETTASFTWLFETFLESMGNQKPKTIFTDQCQAMKNAIRVVLPDTCHRLCLWHISKNAAENLPRHYGNPEFKKIEFQSCWDAFLRDYNLVGNKWLSTLYENRERWCSVFSHNIFSCRMKASSRSKSTNNVFQHMASKTLRLTEFVHEYEKASKNMHIEELEEDFCCKQGTSFQIVQNCGLLQHASSVYTRTMFKRFELEITSTLGVTHQDVNSDGVSFTYEVIEGGGQRVHVVHFNSSNNEITCSCKMFETLGLLCRHALRIIIVKNVTVLPVQYILKRWTKNATKDNVVCDHTKSADANDEVLVTSRRNELMCLVYEFFTRSAATTRHTEMCKRKIREMIEFVEKDMEMLSVARDDGERENSFVDNNVFGDVEKTNCSLNNLPILDPPCVRPKGVTNARMKSNLEKRKRKALKDITRSSNSFSF
;
A
#
# COMPACT_ATOMS: atom_id res chain seq x y z
N MET A 1 2.23 -13.63 -44.03
CA MET A 1 2.68 -14.36 -42.84
C MET A 1 2.00 -15.72 -42.83
N VAL A 2 2.77 -16.80 -42.65
CA VAL A 2 2.29 -18.20 -42.71
C VAL A 2 2.61 -18.88 -41.39
N VAL A 3 1.66 -19.61 -40.82
CA VAL A 3 1.83 -20.46 -39.63
C VAL A 3 1.21 -21.83 -39.87
N HIS A 4 1.55 -22.82 -39.05
CA HIS A 4 1.24 -24.23 -39.34
C HIS A 4 0.25 -24.87 -38.37
N SER A 5 -0.23 -24.12 -37.36
CA SER A 5 -1.25 -24.59 -36.42
C SER A 5 -2.16 -23.46 -35.92
N GLU A 6 -3.31 -23.83 -35.34
CA GLU A 6 -4.20 -22.86 -34.69
C GLU A 6 -3.50 -22.24 -33.47
N GLU A 7 -2.71 -23.04 -32.74
CA GLU A 7 -1.92 -22.60 -31.59
C GLU A 7 -0.89 -21.55 -31.99
N GLU A 8 -0.16 -21.77 -33.09
CA GLU A 8 0.78 -20.78 -33.63
C GLU A 8 0.05 -19.52 -34.11
N ALA A 9 -1.08 -19.65 -34.79
CA ALA A 9 -1.88 -18.51 -35.24
C ALA A 9 -2.40 -17.68 -34.05
N TYR A 10 -2.88 -18.35 -33.00
CA TYR A 10 -3.31 -17.69 -31.77
C TYR A 10 -2.13 -17.02 -31.06
N LYS A 11 -1.01 -17.73 -30.88
CA LYS A 11 0.19 -17.21 -30.24
C LYS A 11 0.73 -16.00 -30.97
N LEU A 12 0.78 -16.04 -32.29
CA LEU A 12 1.24 -14.95 -33.15
C LEU A 12 0.42 -13.68 -32.96
N TYR A 13 -0.92 -13.80 -32.99
CA TYR A 13 -1.77 -12.65 -32.78
C TYR A 13 -1.81 -12.20 -31.32
N ASN A 14 -1.70 -13.14 -30.37
CA ASN A 14 -1.59 -12.83 -28.95
C ASN A 14 -0.28 -12.07 -28.64
N ASP A 15 0.85 -12.48 -29.21
CA ASP A 15 2.14 -11.78 -29.07
C ASP A 15 2.07 -10.37 -29.68
N TYR A 16 1.43 -10.21 -30.84
CA TYR A 16 1.12 -8.91 -31.41
C TYR A 16 0.22 -8.08 -30.47
N ALA A 17 -0.87 -8.65 -29.98
CA ALA A 17 -1.84 -7.97 -29.16
C ALA A 17 -1.27 -7.52 -27.81
N ILE A 18 -0.48 -8.36 -27.15
CA ILE A 18 0.27 -8.01 -25.94
C ILE A 18 1.28 -6.89 -26.25
N ARG A 19 2.00 -6.96 -27.37
CA ARG A 19 2.97 -5.92 -27.77
C ARG A 19 2.30 -4.58 -28.09
N ILE A 20 1.07 -4.58 -28.60
CA ILE A 20 0.34 -3.36 -28.92
C ILE A 20 -0.44 -2.83 -27.71
N GLY A 21 -0.91 -3.70 -26.81
CA GLY A 21 -1.56 -3.33 -25.57
C GLY A 21 -3.04 -3.72 -25.47
N PHE A 22 -3.47 -4.83 -26.08
CA PHE A 22 -4.85 -5.31 -25.98
C PHE A 22 -4.91 -6.84 -25.80
N SER A 23 -6.06 -7.34 -25.30
CA SER A 23 -6.30 -8.77 -25.16
C SER A 23 -7.07 -9.33 -26.35
N VAL A 24 -6.77 -10.57 -26.72
CA VAL A 24 -7.39 -11.29 -27.84
C VAL A 24 -8.58 -12.12 -27.38
N ARG A 25 -9.65 -12.15 -28.18
CA ARG A 25 -10.78 -13.06 -28.07
C ARG A 25 -10.87 -13.93 -29.34
N LYS A 26 -11.17 -15.22 -29.17
CA LYS A 26 -11.45 -16.11 -30.30
C LYS A 26 -12.90 -15.86 -30.77
N GLU A 27 -13.08 -15.53 -32.04
CA GLU A 27 -14.40 -15.21 -32.61
C GLU A 27 -14.82 -16.36 -33.57
N LYS A 28 -15.02 -16.06 -34.85
CA LYS A 28 -15.56 -17.02 -35.82
C LYS A 28 -14.56 -18.12 -36.16
N LEU A 29 -15.09 -19.34 -36.27
CA LEU A 29 -14.38 -20.51 -36.77
C LEU A 29 -15.26 -21.15 -37.83
N ARG A 30 -14.73 -21.31 -39.05
CA ARG A 30 -15.41 -21.98 -40.16
C ARG A 30 -14.65 -23.25 -40.52
N TYR A 31 -15.39 -24.34 -40.66
CA TYR A 31 -14.87 -25.66 -41.02
C TYR A 31 -15.25 -26.05 -42.45
N THR A 32 -14.47 -26.96 -43.03
CA THR A 32 -14.81 -27.78 -44.20
C THR A 32 -14.75 -29.26 -43.81
N LYS A 33 -15.14 -30.16 -44.72
CA LYS A 33 -15.02 -31.62 -44.53
C LYS A 33 -13.59 -32.08 -44.19
N ASN A 34 -12.58 -31.27 -44.49
CA ASN A 34 -11.16 -31.60 -44.34
C ASN A 34 -10.46 -30.80 -43.21
N GLY A 35 -11.20 -30.10 -42.34
CA GLY A 35 -10.64 -29.38 -41.18
C GLY A 35 -11.03 -27.90 -41.10
N VAL A 36 -10.27 -27.11 -40.34
CA VAL A 36 -10.51 -25.65 -40.22
C VAL A 36 -10.22 -24.98 -41.55
N ARG A 37 -11.16 -24.17 -42.06
CA ARG A 37 -10.99 -23.34 -43.27
C ARG A 37 -10.64 -21.90 -42.93
N GLN A 38 -11.22 -21.36 -41.87
CA GLN A 38 -11.05 -19.94 -41.52
C GLN A 38 -11.21 -19.74 -40.02
N ARG A 39 -10.34 -18.93 -39.42
CA ARG A 39 -10.40 -18.57 -38.00
C ARG A 39 -10.13 -17.08 -37.83
N GLU A 40 -10.96 -16.45 -37.02
CA GLU A 40 -10.88 -15.03 -36.73
C GLU A 40 -10.59 -14.80 -35.24
N TYR A 41 -9.66 -13.89 -34.97
CA TYR A 41 -9.34 -13.42 -33.64
C TYR A 41 -9.59 -11.91 -33.59
N VAL A 42 -10.24 -11.45 -32.53
CA VAL A 42 -10.68 -10.05 -32.39
C VAL A 42 -10.17 -9.45 -31.08
N CYS A 43 -10.20 -8.13 -30.98
CA CYS A 43 -10.01 -7.44 -29.71
C CYS A 43 -11.05 -7.90 -28.68
N SER A 44 -10.65 -8.03 -27.42
CA SER A 44 -11.56 -8.35 -26.31
C SER A 44 -12.69 -7.33 -26.10
N LYS A 45 -12.56 -6.11 -26.66
CA LYS A 45 -13.58 -5.06 -26.65
C LYS A 45 -14.48 -5.04 -27.91
N GLU A 46 -14.34 -6.03 -28.80
CA GLU A 46 -15.14 -6.14 -30.01
C GLU A 46 -16.64 -6.38 -29.72
N GLY A 47 -17.46 -5.83 -30.60
CA GLY A 47 -18.92 -5.88 -30.54
C GLY A 47 -19.51 -4.96 -29.46
N PHE A 48 -20.83 -4.97 -29.37
CA PHE A 48 -21.60 -4.34 -28.30
C PHE A 48 -22.16 -5.42 -27.37
N PRO A 49 -22.57 -5.07 -26.13
CA PRO A 49 -23.33 -5.98 -25.28
C PRO A 49 -24.65 -6.36 -25.97
N ARG A 50 -25.16 -7.57 -25.70
CA ARG A 50 -26.49 -7.97 -26.15
C ARG A 50 -27.50 -7.59 -25.06
N ASP A 51 -28.66 -7.09 -25.45
CA ASP A 51 -29.74 -6.59 -24.56
C ASP A 51 -30.39 -7.66 -23.64
N GLY A 52 -29.80 -8.86 -23.51
CA GLY A 52 -30.37 -10.01 -22.78
C GLY A 52 -29.54 -10.56 -21.61
N ASP A 53 -28.31 -10.06 -21.36
CA ASP A 53 -27.47 -10.52 -20.22
C ASP A 53 -27.95 -9.95 -18.85
N HIS A 54 -29.10 -9.26 -18.83
CA HIS A 54 -29.65 -8.57 -17.66
C HIS A 54 -30.37 -9.48 -16.65
N LEU A 55 -30.61 -10.75 -16.96
CA LEU A 55 -31.47 -11.65 -16.18
C LEU A 55 -30.75 -12.83 -15.48
N ASP A 56 -29.42 -12.87 -15.49
CA ASP A 56 -28.68 -13.96 -14.86
C ASP A 56 -28.16 -13.57 -13.47
N ASP A 57 -28.70 -14.23 -12.44
CA ASP A 57 -28.52 -14.00 -11.00
C ASP A 57 -27.13 -14.46 -10.50
N LYS A 58 -26.05 -13.95 -11.10
CA LYS A 58 -24.66 -14.24 -10.67
C LYS A 58 -24.17 -13.14 -9.72
N LYS A 59 -23.59 -13.56 -8.58
CA LYS A 59 -22.96 -12.70 -7.53
C LYS A 59 -21.89 -11.70 -8.03
N PHE A 60 -21.51 -11.75 -9.30
CA PHE A 60 -20.60 -10.80 -9.95
C PHE A 60 -21.10 -10.48 -11.36
N LYS A 61 -21.67 -9.28 -11.56
CA LYS A 61 -21.96 -8.77 -12.91
C LYS A 61 -20.62 -8.51 -13.63
N ARG A 62 -20.40 -9.16 -14.78
CA ARG A 62 -19.21 -8.92 -15.62
C ARG A 62 -19.20 -7.46 -16.07
N LEU A 63 -18.03 -6.84 -16.01
CA LEU A 63 -17.82 -5.51 -16.54
C LEU A 63 -18.15 -5.44 -18.02
N GLN A 64 -18.85 -4.39 -18.40
CA GLN A 64 -19.11 -4.07 -19.79
C GLN A 64 -17.85 -3.46 -20.41
N THR A 65 -16.99 -4.32 -20.96
CA THR A 65 -15.73 -3.91 -21.60
C THR A 65 -15.86 -3.73 -23.11
N ARG A 66 -17.05 -3.95 -23.68
CA ARG A 66 -17.32 -3.90 -25.12
C ARG A 66 -17.57 -2.47 -25.59
N THR A 67 -16.75 -2.00 -26.54
CA THR A 67 -16.81 -0.63 -27.08
C THR A 67 -17.12 -0.63 -28.57
N GLY A 68 -17.45 -1.78 -29.17
CA GLY A 68 -17.58 -1.91 -30.63
C GLY A 68 -16.23 -1.86 -31.36
N CYS A 69 -15.14 -2.31 -30.72
CA CYS A 69 -13.81 -2.25 -31.32
C CYS A 69 -13.70 -3.23 -32.52
N GLU A 70 -13.26 -2.76 -33.69
CA GLU A 70 -13.19 -3.57 -34.91
C GLU A 70 -11.81 -4.23 -35.15
N ALA A 71 -10.86 -4.05 -34.23
CA ALA A 71 -9.53 -4.64 -34.36
C ALA A 71 -9.61 -6.17 -34.42
N SER A 72 -9.06 -6.75 -35.48
CA SER A 72 -9.18 -8.17 -35.78
C SER A 72 -8.04 -8.69 -36.67
N ILE A 73 -7.85 -10.00 -36.66
CA ILE A 73 -7.06 -10.72 -37.65
C ILE A 73 -7.83 -11.96 -38.06
N GLN A 74 -7.68 -12.33 -39.33
CA GLN A 74 -8.31 -13.50 -39.89
C GLN A 74 -7.28 -14.37 -40.61
N PHE A 75 -7.31 -15.65 -40.29
CA PHE A 75 -6.51 -16.68 -40.94
C PHE A 75 -7.42 -17.53 -41.83
N THR A 76 -6.97 -17.79 -43.06
CA THR A 76 -7.56 -18.77 -43.97
C THR A 76 -6.58 -19.91 -44.15
N VAL A 77 -7.06 -21.14 -44.08
CA VAL A 77 -6.25 -22.36 -44.14
C VAL A 77 -6.34 -22.95 -45.55
N THR A 78 -5.19 -23.10 -46.20
CA THR A 78 -5.06 -23.74 -47.52
C THR A 78 -3.95 -24.77 -47.44
N ASN A 79 -4.25 -26.05 -47.73
CA ASN A 79 -3.29 -27.16 -47.67
C ASN A 79 -2.55 -27.28 -46.32
N GLY A 80 -3.24 -27.01 -45.20
CA GLY A 80 -2.65 -27.04 -43.85
C GLY A 80 -1.85 -25.79 -43.47
N GLU A 81 -1.63 -24.86 -44.39
CA GLU A 81 -1.00 -23.57 -44.11
C GLU A 81 -2.02 -22.52 -43.72
N TRP A 82 -1.80 -21.84 -42.60
CA TRP A 82 -2.64 -20.76 -42.11
C TRP A 82 -2.07 -19.41 -42.59
N LYS A 83 -2.82 -18.72 -43.48
CA LYS A 83 -2.42 -17.45 -44.08
C LYS A 83 -3.32 -16.33 -43.59
N VAL A 84 -2.72 -15.20 -43.20
CA VAL A 84 -3.48 -14.00 -42.83
C VAL A 84 -4.17 -13.43 -44.07
N THR A 85 -5.49 -13.36 -44.07
CA THR A 85 -6.31 -12.81 -45.17
C THR A 85 -6.93 -11.47 -44.85
N HIS A 86 -7.11 -11.15 -43.57
CA HIS A 86 -7.59 -9.85 -43.12
C HIS A 86 -6.89 -9.46 -41.83
N PHE A 87 -6.57 -8.18 -41.69
CA PHE A 87 -5.97 -7.62 -40.50
C PHE A 87 -6.40 -6.16 -40.34
N ASN A 88 -7.11 -5.85 -39.26
CA ASN A 88 -7.49 -4.51 -38.87
C ASN A 88 -6.77 -4.14 -37.57
N PRO A 89 -5.80 -3.20 -37.59
CA PRO A 89 -5.06 -2.80 -36.40
C PRO A 89 -5.74 -1.68 -35.60
N ASN A 90 -6.86 -1.11 -36.07
CA ASN A 90 -7.41 0.11 -35.50
C ASN A 90 -8.26 -0.15 -34.25
N HIS A 91 -7.98 0.61 -33.19
CA HIS A 91 -8.71 0.55 -31.93
C HIS A 91 -9.48 1.86 -31.69
N ASN A 92 -10.65 1.76 -31.08
CA ASN A 92 -11.49 2.90 -30.69
C ASN A 92 -11.42 3.19 -29.18
N HIS A 93 -10.42 2.63 -28.50
CA HIS A 93 -10.21 2.73 -27.06
C HIS A 93 -8.72 2.82 -26.77
N GLU A 94 -8.38 3.36 -25.59
CA GLU A 94 -6.99 3.41 -25.13
C GLU A 94 -6.40 1.99 -24.99
N LEU A 95 -5.14 1.84 -25.40
CA LEU A 95 -4.36 0.61 -25.32
C LEU A 95 -3.52 0.59 -24.04
N ALA A 96 -3.24 -0.61 -23.52
CA ALA A 96 -2.39 -0.82 -22.36
C ALA A 96 -0.96 -0.33 -22.62
N LYS A 97 -0.44 0.49 -21.71
CA LYS A 97 0.95 0.97 -21.73
C LYS A 97 1.93 -0.20 -21.54
N PRO A 98 3.21 -0.05 -21.90
CA PRO A 98 4.22 -1.11 -21.72
C PRO A 98 4.22 -1.74 -20.32
N GLU A 99 4.06 -0.92 -19.29
CA GLU A 99 3.95 -1.32 -17.88
C GLU A 99 2.67 -2.09 -17.52
N GLU A 100 1.61 -1.96 -18.31
CA GLU A 100 0.29 -2.56 -18.07
C GLU A 100 0.07 -3.86 -18.87
N ARG A 101 0.94 -4.14 -19.84
CA ARG A 101 0.86 -5.33 -20.71
C ARG A 101 0.90 -6.67 -19.98
N PRO A 102 1.65 -6.83 -18.86
CA PRO A 102 1.61 -8.06 -18.07
C PRO A 102 0.21 -8.44 -17.57
N PHE A 103 -0.71 -7.47 -17.45
CA PHE A 103 -2.06 -7.65 -16.92
C PHE A 103 -3.10 -7.98 -17.99
N LEU A 104 -2.69 -8.05 -19.26
CA LEU A 104 -3.56 -8.43 -20.35
C LEU A 104 -3.83 -9.95 -20.33
N ARG A 105 -5.08 -10.34 -20.60
CA ARG A 105 -5.42 -11.75 -20.81
C ARG A 105 -4.59 -12.34 -21.95
N GLY A 106 -3.94 -13.47 -21.67
CA GLY A 106 -3.05 -14.18 -22.59
C GLY A 106 -1.56 -13.92 -22.37
N PHE A 107 -1.17 -13.04 -21.45
CA PHE A 107 0.24 -12.79 -21.12
C PHE A 107 0.98 -14.02 -20.58
N GLU A 108 0.30 -14.87 -19.80
CA GLU A 108 0.83 -16.13 -19.25
C GLU A 108 1.30 -17.12 -20.34
N ASN A 109 0.79 -16.97 -21.57
CA ASN A 109 1.16 -17.81 -22.72
C ASN A 109 2.44 -17.31 -23.42
N VAL A 110 3.04 -16.23 -22.93
CA VAL A 110 4.34 -15.71 -23.39
C VAL A 110 5.43 -16.41 -22.58
N GLY A 111 6.40 -17.05 -23.26
CA GLY A 111 7.44 -17.87 -22.61
C GLY A 111 8.37 -17.09 -21.65
N PHE A 112 9.18 -17.83 -20.87
CA PHE A 112 10.12 -17.27 -19.88
C PHE A 112 11.15 -16.31 -20.49
N ILE A 113 11.51 -15.25 -19.75
CA ILE A 113 12.51 -14.27 -20.17
C ILE A 113 13.86 -14.62 -19.51
N LYS A 114 14.97 -14.44 -20.23
CA LYS A 114 16.35 -14.67 -19.74
C LYS A 114 16.63 -14.03 -18.36
N ARG A 115 15.93 -12.93 -18.04
CA ARG A 115 15.99 -12.19 -16.77
C ARG A 115 15.51 -13.01 -15.57
N ASP A 116 14.58 -13.95 -15.77
CA ASP A 116 14.04 -14.80 -14.70
C ASP A 116 15.07 -15.84 -14.25
N CYS A 117 15.87 -16.37 -15.20
CA CYS A 117 16.99 -17.25 -14.91
C CYS A 117 18.12 -16.52 -14.16
N TYR A 118 18.48 -15.30 -14.57
CA TYR A 118 19.52 -14.51 -13.88
C TYR A 118 19.13 -14.15 -12.45
N LYS A 119 17.85 -13.82 -12.18
CA LYS A 119 17.34 -13.56 -10.83
C LYS A 119 17.43 -14.81 -9.95
N ALA A 120 17.10 -15.99 -10.46
CA ALA A 120 17.20 -17.25 -9.73
C ALA A 120 18.66 -17.61 -9.40
N VAL A 121 19.59 -17.36 -10.32
CA VAL A 121 21.03 -17.64 -10.12
C VAL A 121 21.68 -16.66 -9.14
N ASN A 122 21.35 -15.36 -9.20
CA ASN A 122 21.84 -14.38 -8.21
C ASN A 122 21.26 -14.65 -6.82
N LYS A 123 20.01 -15.12 -6.73
CA LYS A 123 19.39 -15.57 -5.47
C LYS A 123 20.21 -16.69 -4.81
N GLN A 124 20.71 -17.65 -5.58
CA GLN A 124 21.53 -18.75 -5.06
C GLN A 124 22.93 -18.28 -4.61
N LYS A 125 23.47 -17.21 -5.23
CA LYS A 125 24.80 -16.67 -4.90
C LYS A 125 24.81 -15.83 -3.61
N LEU A 126 23.75 -15.07 -3.31
CA LEU A 126 23.67 -14.28 -2.07
C LEU A 126 23.50 -15.13 -0.80
N ILE A 127 22.92 -16.34 -0.91
CA ILE A 127 22.68 -17.25 0.22
C ILE A 127 24.00 -17.87 0.75
N ASN A 128 25.07 -17.85 -0.05
CA ASN A 128 26.31 -18.60 0.17
C ASN A 128 27.53 -17.75 0.57
N VAL A 129 27.36 -16.54 1.10
CA VAL A 129 28.51 -15.68 1.46
C VAL A 129 29.04 -16.03 2.86
N GLU A 130 30.35 -16.25 2.96
CA GLU A 130 31.11 -16.55 4.19
C GLU A 130 31.09 -15.42 5.26
N ALA A 131 30.50 -14.25 4.95
CA ALA A 131 30.60 -13.01 5.72
C ALA A 131 29.56 -12.81 6.85
N GLY A 132 28.70 -13.80 7.13
CA GLY A 132 27.60 -13.67 8.09
C GLY A 132 26.32 -13.04 7.49
N ASP A 133 25.19 -13.19 8.17
CA ASP A 133 23.88 -12.80 7.65
C ASP A 133 23.67 -11.28 7.67
N ALA A 134 24.11 -10.62 8.75
CA ALA A 134 24.01 -9.16 8.86
C ALA A 134 24.84 -8.43 7.80
N GLN A 135 26.09 -8.85 7.58
CA GLN A 135 26.92 -8.27 6.52
C GLN A 135 26.36 -8.55 5.13
N SER A 136 25.83 -9.76 4.90
CA SER A 136 25.18 -10.11 3.64
C SER A 136 23.95 -9.23 3.38
N LEU A 137 23.18 -8.91 4.42
CA LEU A 137 22.04 -8.01 4.32
C LEU A 137 22.47 -6.59 3.96
N VAL A 138 23.52 -6.07 4.60
CA VAL A 138 24.02 -4.72 4.29
C VAL A 138 24.59 -4.65 2.87
N ASN A 139 25.28 -5.70 2.42
CA ASN A 139 25.74 -5.79 1.03
C ASN A 139 24.57 -5.81 0.04
N HIS A 140 23.49 -6.53 0.36
CA HIS A 140 22.25 -6.52 -0.41
C HIS A 140 21.62 -5.12 -0.44
N PHE A 141 21.54 -4.41 0.68
CA PHE A 141 21.04 -3.03 0.71
C PHE A 141 21.92 -2.05 -0.09
N LYS A 142 23.25 -2.18 -0.03
CA LYS A 142 24.17 -1.39 -0.88
C LYS A 142 23.91 -1.64 -2.36
N GLN A 143 23.70 -2.90 -2.75
CA GLN A 143 23.33 -3.24 -4.12
C GLN A 143 21.97 -2.62 -4.49
N LYS A 144 20.98 -2.68 -3.60
CA LYS A 144 19.66 -2.08 -3.83
C LYS A 144 19.72 -0.58 -4.02
N GLN A 145 20.53 0.11 -3.24
CA GLN A 145 20.75 1.54 -3.38
C GLN A 145 21.43 1.92 -4.70
N ALA A 146 22.29 1.05 -5.24
CA ALA A 146 22.86 1.24 -6.57
C ALA A 146 21.84 0.97 -7.70
N GLU A 147 20.91 0.03 -7.50
CA GLU A 147 19.85 -0.30 -8.47
C GLU A 147 18.70 0.72 -8.47
N ASP A 148 18.35 1.24 -7.29
CA ASP A 148 17.28 2.20 -7.04
C ASP A 148 17.88 3.36 -6.21
N PRO A 149 18.20 4.50 -6.86
CA PRO A 149 18.77 5.66 -6.18
C PRO A 149 17.89 6.24 -5.07
N MET A 150 16.59 5.97 -5.10
CA MET A 150 15.69 6.38 -4.04
C MET A 150 15.69 5.40 -2.88
N PHE A 151 16.16 4.15 -3.00
CA PHE A 151 16.22 3.18 -1.91
C PHE A 151 16.98 3.72 -0.69
N PHE A 152 16.43 3.50 0.51
CA PHE A 152 17.01 3.96 1.76
C PHE A 152 17.06 2.83 2.77
N TYR A 153 18.14 2.81 3.54
CA TYR A 153 18.29 1.94 4.69
C TYR A 153 19.14 2.62 5.77
N ALA A 154 18.92 2.22 7.02
CA ALA A 154 19.74 2.61 8.15
C ALA A 154 20.01 1.38 9.03
N VAL A 155 21.19 1.33 9.63
CA VAL A 155 21.62 0.23 10.51
C VAL A 155 22.22 0.83 11.77
N GLN A 156 21.76 0.35 12.92
CA GLN A 156 22.34 0.60 14.22
C GLN A 156 23.11 -0.63 14.69
N VAL A 157 24.30 -0.41 15.25
CA VAL A 157 25.17 -1.45 15.80
C VAL A 157 25.49 -1.16 17.26
N ASP A 158 25.84 -2.21 18.01
CA ASP A 158 26.37 -2.06 19.37
C ASP A 158 27.88 -1.78 19.38
N GLN A 159 28.45 -1.62 20.58
CA GLN A 159 29.88 -1.39 20.81
C GLN A 159 30.80 -2.51 20.26
N LYS A 160 30.24 -3.69 19.95
CA LYS A 160 30.94 -4.84 19.37
C LYS A 160 30.68 -5.00 17.87
N ASN A 161 30.11 -3.96 17.23
CA ASN A 161 29.72 -3.97 15.82
C ASN A 161 28.68 -5.04 15.47
N ARG A 162 27.87 -5.49 16.44
CA ARG A 162 26.73 -6.40 16.19
C ARG A 162 25.51 -5.57 15.84
N MET A 163 24.81 -5.97 14.79
CA MET A 163 23.56 -5.33 14.38
C MET A 163 22.51 -5.38 15.50
N THR A 164 21.99 -4.22 15.88
CA THR A 164 20.92 -4.09 16.88
C THR A 164 19.59 -3.75 16.21
N ASN A 165 19.55 -2.71 15.40
CA ASN A 165 18.34 -2.28 14.72
C ASN A 165 18.66 -2.02 13.24
N PHE A 166 17.70 -2.25 12.36
CA PHE A 166 17.81 -1.79 10.98
C PHE A 166 16.44 -1.46 10.40
N PHE A 167 16.42 -0.53 9.46
CA PHE A 167 15.24 -0.08 8.73
C PHE A 167 15.57 -0.01 7.24
N TRP A 168 14.59 -0.29 6.39
CA TRP A 168 14.70 -0.07 4.95
C TRP A 168 13.36 0.24 4.31
N ARG A 169 13.42 0.90 3.15
CA ARG A 169 12.29 1.13 2.24
C ARG A 169 12.78 1.25 0.80
N ASP A 170 11.95 0.82 -0.15
CA ASP A 170 12.23 1.01 -1.57
C ASP A 170 11.84 2.42 -2.05
N GLY A 171 12.27 2.82 -3.25
CA GLY A 171 11.96 4.12 -3.83
C GLY A 171 10.46 4.30 -4.10
N ARG A 172 9.76 3.22 -4.47
CA ARG A 172 8.32 3.28 -4.71
C ARG A 172 7.53 3.61 -3.43
N SER A 173 7.89 3.00 -2.32
CA SER A 173 7.33 3.27 -0.99
C SER A 173 7.40 4.76 -0.64
N ARG A 174 8.51 5.44 -0.98
CA ARG A 174 8.68 6.88 -0.79
C ARG A 174 7.71 7.70 -1.65
N ILE A 175 7.46 7.28 -2.89
CA ILE A 175 6.50 7.94 -3.79
C ILE A 175 5.07 7.73 -3.29
N ASP A 176 4.71 6.49 -2.95
CA ASP A 176 3.37 6.15 -2.49
C ASP A 176 3.03 6.87 -1.17
N TYR A 177 4.03 7.07 -0.30
CA TYR A 177 3.87 7.84 0.94
C TYR A 177 3.42 9.29 0.70
N ASN A 178 3.80 9.94 -0.41
CA ASN A 178 3.30 11.28 -0.74
C ASN A 178 1.78 11.30 -0.99
N SER A 179 1.23 10.21 -1.51
CA SER A 179 -0.19 10.12 -1.86
C SER A 179 -1.04 9.54 -0.74
N PHE A 180 -0.47 8.66 0.09
CA PHE A 180 -1.22 7.85 1.04
C PHE A 180 -0.76 7.99 2.49
N GLY A 181 0.45 8.50 2.76
CA GLY A 181 1.12 8.49 4.07
C GLY A 181 0.49 9.35 5.17
N ASP A 182 -0.72 9.86 4.96
CA ASP A 182 -1.49 10.60 5.95
C ASP A 182 -1.98 9.71 7.12
N VAL A 183 -2.10 8.38 6.93
CA VAL A 183 -2.55 7.42 7.94
C VAL A 183 -1.68 6.17 7.94
N ILE A 184 -0.88 6.00 8.98
CA ILE A 184 0.05 4.86 9.08
C ILE A 184 -0.41 3.87 10.14
N CYS A 185 -0.39 2.58 9.81
CA CYS A 185 -0.46 1.49 10.77
C CYS A 185 0.95 0.96 11.05
N PHE A 186 1.35 1.03 12.31
CA PHE A 186 2.62 0.55 12.81
C PHE A 186 2.36 -0.46 13.92
N ASP A 187 2.55 -1.74 13.61
CA ASP A 187 2.38 -2.82 14.58
C ASP A 187 3.67 -3.63 14.64
N THR A 188 4.24 -3.79 15.83
CA THR A 188 5.33 -4.75 16.01
C THR A 188 4.79 -6.16 15.96
N THR A 189 5.19 -6.90 14.95
CA THR A 189 4.79 -8.30 14.75
C THR A 189 5.96 -9.20 15.14
N TYR A 190 5.60 -10.39 15.66
CA TYR A 190 6.41 -11.59 15.94
C TYR A 190 7.95 -11.48 15.91
N ARG A 191 8.61 -12.18 16.84
CA ARG A 191 10.04 -12.41 16.78
C ARG A 191 10.36 -13.50 15.73
N THR A 192 10.30 -13.12 14.46
CA THR A 192 10.09 -13.98 13.28
C THR A 192 11.36 -14.55 12.66
N ASN A 193 12.54 -14.30 13.20
CA ASN A 193 13.80 -14.69 12.57
C ASN A 193 14.71 -15.45 13.54
N LYS A 194 15.80 -16.01 13.02
CA LYS A 194 16.78 -16.79 13.82
C LYS A 194 17.42 -16.03 14.99
N TYR A 195 17.38 -14.70 14.97
CA TYR A 195 17.91 -13.83 16.03
C TYR A 195 16.87 -13.36 17.02
N ASN A 196 15.59 -13.71 16.80
CA ASN A 196 14.48 -13.35 17.67
C ASN A 196 14.28 -11.82 17.80
N MET A 197 14.62 -11.07 16.73
CA MET A 197 14.37 -9.62 16.61
C MET A 197 12.90 -9.36 16.24
N ILE A 198 12.40 -8.17 16.60
CA ILE A 198 11.02 -7.73 16.41
C ILE A 198 10.86 -7.14 15.02
N CYS A 199 9.94 -7.67 14.22
CA CYS A 199 9.60 -7.10 12.91
C CYS A 199 8.61 -5.94 13.08
N ALA A 200 8.92 -4.78 12.54
CA ALA A 200 8.17 -3.54 12.72
C ALA A 200 7.84 -2.90 11.36
N PRO A 201 6.84 -3.42 10.62
CA PRO A 201 6.42 -2.88 9.34
C PRO A 201 5.59 -1.60 9.48
N PHE A 202 5.81 -0.65 8.57
CA PHE A 202 4.96 0.52 8.35
C PHE A 202 4.03 0.22 7.18
N VAL A 203 2.71 0.24 7.45
CA VAL A 203 1.69 -0.14 6.46
C VAL A 203 0.62 0.93 6.34
N ASP A 204 0.22 1.17 5.11
CA ASP A 204 -0.77 2.17 4.71
C ASP A 204 -1.81 1.55 3.76
N VAL A 205 -2.72 2.37 3.20
CA VAL A 205 -3.80 1.99 2.30
C VAL A 205 -3.85 2.91 1.08
N ASN A 206 -3.71 2.31 -0.11
CA ASN A 206 -3.84 3.05 -1.37
C ASN A 206 -5.30 3.36 -1.75
N HIS A 207 -5.46 4.07 -2.87
CA HIS A 207 -6.73 4.45 -3.50
C HIS A 207 -7.65 3.27 -3.86
N HIS A 208 -7.15 2.03 -3.86
CA HIS A 208 -7.95 0.81 -4.08
C HIS A 208 -8.36 0.08 -2.80
N TRP A 209 -8.07 0.65 -1.63
CA TRP A 209 -8.29 0.02 -0.32
C TRP A 209 -7.41 -1.23 -0.07
N LYS A 210 -6.28 -1.33 -0.75
CA LYS A 210 -5.28 -2.40 -0.57
C LYS A 210 -4.13 -1.89 0.30
N ASN A 211 -3.44 -2.82 0.97
CA ASN A 211 -2.31 -2.47 1.82
C ASN A 211 -1.12 -2.02 0.96
N VAL A 212 -0.41 -1.00 1.42
CA VAL A 212 0.88 -0.56 0.87
C VAL A 212 1.91 -0.64 1.97
N LEU A 213 3.10 -1.14 1.65
CA LEU A 213 4.22 -1.16 2.58
C LEU A 213 5.03 0.12 2.40
N SER A 214 5.10 0.96 3.43
CA SER A 214 5.89 2.20 3.38
C SER A 214 7.34 1.95 3.81
N GLY A 215 7.60 0.86 4.53
CA GLY A 215 8.94 0.50 5.00
C GLY A 215 8.85 -0.56 6.07
N CYS A 216 9.99 -1.08 6.48
CA CYS A 216 10.04 -2.09 7.53
C CYS A 216 11.32 -1.97 8.34
N ALA A 217 11.25 -2.36 9.60
CA ALA A 217 12.40 -2.45 10.48
C ALA A 217 12.46 -3.77 11.24
N PHE A 218 13.65 -4.09 11.70
CA PHE A 218 13.85 -5.04 12.77
C PHE A 218 14.53 -4.37 13.95
N LEU A 219 13.96 -4.59 15.14
CA LEU A 219 14.45 -4.04 16.40
C LEU A 219 14.93 -5.16 17.33
N LEU A 220 16.01 -4.92 18.06
CA LEU A 220 16.50 -5.87 19.06
C LEU A 220 15.60 -5.92 20.30
N ASP A 221 15.03 -4.79 20.67
CA ASP A 221 14.18 -4.61 21.85
C ASP A 221 13.04 -3.61 21.65
N GLU A 222 12.07 -3.62 22.58
CA GLU A 222 10.90 -2.74 22.60
C GLU A 222 11.11 -1.58 23.58
N THR A 223 12.25 -0.89 23.48
CA THR A 223 12.57 0.27 24.32
C THR A 223 12.12 1.58 23.69
N THR A 224 11.93 2.63 24.50
CA THR A 224 11.61 3.97 23.97
C THR A 224 12.71 4.46 23.03
N ALA A 225 13.98 4.22 23.37
CA ALA A 225 15.12 4.61 22.53
C ALA A 225 15.10 3.93 21.15
N SER A 226 14.84 2.61 21.10
CA SER A 226 14.73 1.88 19.82
C SER A 226 13.58 2.39 18.95
N PHE A 227 12.43 2.72 19.54
CA PHE A 227 11.32 3.31 18.78
C PHE A 227 11.56 4.76 18.38
N THR A 228 12.22 5.56 19.21
CA THR A 228 12.62 6.94 18.85
C THR A 228 13.53 6.93 17.63
N TRP A 229 14.61 6.13 17.67
CA TRP A 229 15.50 5.95 16.54
C TRP A 229 14.75 5.51 15.28
N LEU A 230 13.83 4.55 15.41
CA LEU A 230 13.05 4.05 14.28
C LEU A 230 12.14 5.13 13.68
N PHE A 231 11.40 5.87 14.51
CA PHE A 231 10.49 6.90 14.01
C PHE A 231 11.24 8.09 13.40
N GLU A 232 12.38 8.48 13.97
CA GLU A 232 13.26 9.51 13.39
C GLU A 232 13.79 9.06 12.02
N THR A 233 14.33 7.85 11.97
CA THR A 233 14.82 7.23 10.72
C THR A 233 13.72 7.12 9.66
N PHE A 234 12.52 6.70 10.06
CA PHE A 234 11.38 6.62 9.16
C PHE A 234 11.01 8.00 8.59
N LEU A 235 10.89 9.02 9.44
CA LEU A 235 10.57 10.38 9.00
C LEU A 235 11.62 10.94 8.05
N GLU A 236 12.90 10.83 8.39
CA GLU A 236 14.00 11.26 7.55
C GLU A 236 13.91 10.60 6.17
N SER A 237 13.70 9.27 6.15
CA SER A 237 13.57 8.50 4.91
C SER A 237 12.36 8.88 4.06
N MET A 238 11.35 9.54 4.67
CA MET A 238 10.10 9.98 4.06
C MET A 238 10.08 11.49 3.76
N GLY A 239 11.22 12.17 3.86
CA GLY A 239 11.31 13.62 3.62
C GLY A 239 10.69 14.45 4.74
N ASN A 240 10.75 13.97 5.98
CA ASN A 240 10.26 14.62 7.20
C ASN A 240 8.75 14.96 7.19
N GLN A 241 7.97 14.27 6.34
CA GLN A 241 6.52 14.40 6.32
C GLN A 241 5.88 13.49 7.37
N LYS A 242 5.32 14.09 8.42
CA LYS A 242 4.64 13.38 9.49
C LYS A 242 3.25 12.88 9.03
N PRO A 243 2.84 11.66 9.41
CA PRO A 243 1.46 11.22 9.18
C PRO A 243 0.49 12.05 10.03
N LYS A 244 -0.75 12.20 9.57
CA LYS A 244 -1.81 12.85 10.35
C LYS A 244 -2.28 11.94 11.48
N THR A 245 -2.34 10.64 11.23
CA THR A 245 -2.76 9.62 12.20
C THR A 245 -1.82 8.41 12.17
N ILE A 246 -1.43 7.92 13.34
CA ILE A 246 -0.69 6.66 13.48
C ILE A 246 -1.44 5.69 14.39
N PHE A 247 -1.61 4.46 13.93
CA PHE A 247 -2.17 3.36 14.71
C PHE A 247 -1.06 2.46 15.22
N THR A 248 -1.04 2.19 16.53
CA THR A 248 -0.10 1.23 17.13
C THR A 248 -0.77 0.24 18.07
N ASP A 249 -0.01 -0.75 18.53
CA ASP A 249 -0.38 -1.55 19.68
C ASP A 249 -0.36 -0.73 20.99
N GLN A 250 -0.81 -1.36 22.08
CA GLN A 250 -0.79 -0.77 23.41
C GLN A 250 0.61 -0.92 24.05
N CYS A 251 1.59 -0.18 23.53
CA CYS A 251 2.96 -0.16 24.05
C CYS A 251 3.34 1.21 24.62
N GLN A 252 3.76 1.24 25.89
CA GLN A 252 4.17 2.49 26.54
C GLN A 252 5.43 3.08 25.91
N ALA A 253 6.35 2.24 25.42
CA ALA A 253 7.56 2.69 24.75
C ALA A 253 7.25 3.40 23.43
N MET A 254 6.34 2.84 22.61
CA MET A 254 5.84 3.52 21.40
C MET A 254 5.14 4.83 21.73
N LYS A 255 4.27 4.85 22.76
CA LYS A 255 3.59 6.07 23.22
C LYS A 255 4.58 7.18 23.58
N ASN A 256 5.66 6.84 24.28
CA ASN A 256 6.69 7.81 24.64
C ASN A 256 7.46 8.32 23.42
N ALA A 257 7.87 7.42 22.52
CA ALA A 257 8.61 7.76 21.32
C ALA A 257 7.78 8.64 20.36
N ILE A 258 6.51 8.28 20.12
CA ILE A 258 5.58 9.07 19.29
C ILE A 258 5.39 10.47 19.87
N ARG A 259 5.27 10.61 21.20
CA ARG A 259 5.13 11.94 21.83
C ARG A 259 6.34 12.85 21.57
N VAL A 260 7.53 12.28 21.41
CA VAL A 260 8.76 13.03 21.16
C VAL A 260 8.93 13.32 19.66
N VAL A 261 8.79 12.31 18.81
CA VAL A 261 9.12 12.38 17.38
C VAL A 261 7.95 12.90 16.53
N LEU A 262 6.72 12.60 16.94
CA LEU A 262 5.47 12.87 16.22
C LEU A 262 4.45 13.62 17.09
N PRO A 263 4.79 14.79 17.66
CA PRO A 263 3.92 15.49 18.63
C PRO A 263 2.56 15.91 18.04
N ASP A 264 2.52 16.22 16.74
CA ASP A 264 1.32 16.70 16.05
C ASP A 264 0.49 15.57 15.41
N THR A 265 1.01 14.35 15.41
CA THR A 265 0.33 13.18 14.83
C THR A 265 -0.68 12.64 15.83
N CYS A 266 -1.90 12.35 15.37
CA CYS A 266 -2.89 11.70 16.19
C CYS A 266 -2.52 10.23 16.47
N HIS A 267 -2.18 9.92 17.72
CA HIS A 267 -1.87 8.56 18.15
C HIS A 267 -3.15 7.77 18.51
N ARG A 268 -3.40 6.70 17.76
CA ARG A 268 -4.53 5.78 17.96
C ARG A 268 -4.05 4.38 18.29
N LEU A 269 -4.85 3.64 19.07
CA LEU A 269 -4.58 2.25 19.38
C LEU A 269 -5.33 1.30 18.43
N CYS A 270 -4.67 0.22 18.08
CA CYS A 270 -5.17 -0.79 17.17
C CYS A 270 -6.25 -1.65 17.84
N LEU A 271 -7.48 -1.55 17.34
CA LEU A 271 -8.63 -2.29 17.87
C LEU A 271 -8.48 -3.82 17.83
N TRP A 272 -7.68 -4.39 16.92
CA TRP A 272 -7.45 -5.84 16.94
C TRP A 272 -6.53 -6.26 18.08
N HIS A 273 -5.46 -5.50 18.35
CA HIS A 273 -4.62 -5.74 19.50
C HIS A 273 -5.41 -5.61 20.80
N ILE A 274 -6.25 -4.58 20.91
CA ILE A 274 -7.18 -4.44 22.05
C ILE A 274 -8.12 -5.65 22.14
N SER A 275 -8.70 -6.09 21.01
CA SER A 275 -9.58 -7.26 21.00
C SER A 275 -8.83 -8.54 21.40
N LYS A 276 -7.61 -8.75 20.90
CA LYS A 276 -6.77 -9.90 21.22
C LYS A 276 -6.39 -9.89 22.71
N ASN A 277 -5.96 -8.74 23.23
CA ASN A 277 -5.66 -8.57 24.65
C ASN A 277 -6.92 -8.76 25.50
N ALA A 278 -8.10 -8.35 25.02
CA ALA A 278 -9.38 -8.62 25.69
C ALA A 278 -9.66 -10.12 25.76
N ALA A 279 -9.37 -10.89 24.71
CA ALA A 279 -9.53 -12.35 24.75
C ALA A 279 -8.61 -13.01 25.79
N GLU A 280 -7.39 -12.50 25.96
CA GLU A 280 -6.41 -13.01 26.93
C GLU A 280 -6.76 -12.61 28.37
N ASN A 281 -7.23 -11.37 28.59
CA ASN A 281 -7.55 -10.85 29.93
C ASN A 281 -8.99 -11.16 30.38
N LEU A 282 -9.92 -11.39 29.44
CA LEU A 282 -11.34 -11.65 29.66
C LEU A 282 -11.85 -12.85 28.83
N PRO A 283 -11.25 -14.05 28.97
CA PRO A 283 -11.55 -15.20 28.11
C PRO A 283 -13.02 -15.67 28.15
N ARG A 284 -13.74 -15.43 29.26
CA ARG A 284 -15.15 -15.81 29.43
C ARG A 284 -16.15 -14.81 28.83
N HIS A 285 -15.70 -13.62 28.43
CA HIS A 285 -16.56 -12.50 27.99
C HIS A 285 -16.20 -12.00 26.58
N TYR A 286 -15.32 -12.72 25.88
CA TYR A 286 -14.86 -12.35 24.55
C TYR A 286 -15.96 -12.55 23.50
N GLY A 287 -16.48 -11.45 22.94
CA GLY A 287 -17.52 -11.46 21.90
C GLY A 287 -18.67 -10.47 22.09
N ASN A 288 -18.71 -9.74 23.21
CA ASN A 288 -19.85 -8.86 23.51
C ASN A 288 -19.92 -7.62 22.58
N PRO A 289 -21.05 -7.40 21.85
CA PRO A 289 -21.27 -6.23 21.01
C PRO A 289 -21.36 -4.89 21.76
N GLU A 290 -21.55 -4.88 23.09
CA GLU A 290 -21.64 -3.66 23.93
C GLU A 290 -20.41 -2.73 23.80
N PHE A 291 -19.23 -3.27 23.45
CA PHE A 291 -17.98 -2.49 23.28
C PHE A 291 -18.01 -1.40 22.19
N LYS A 292 -19.05 -1.35 21.34
CA LYS A 292 -19.09 -0.50 20.12
C LYS A 292 -20.19 0.57 20.12
N LYS A 293 -20.87 0.80 21.25
CA LYS A 293 -22.05 1.68 21.30
C LYS A 293 -21.70 3.16 21.49
N ILE A 294 -22.62 4.01 21.01
CA ILE A 294 -22.52 5.47 20.94
C ILE A 294 -22.59 6.12 22.33
N GLU A 295 -23.35 5.53 23.27
CA GLU A 295 -23.36 5.93 24.68
C GLU A 295 -22.25 5.21 25.44
N PHE A 296 -20.99 5.58 25.14
CA PHE A 296 -19.82 4.87 25.65
C PHE A 296 -19.85 4.70 27.17
N GLN A 297 -20.16 5.76 27.93
CA GLN A 297 -20.11 5.71 29.40
C GLN A 297 -21.15 4.76 29.99
N SER A 298 -22.43 4.93 29.62
CA SER A 298 -23.52 4.09 30.09
C SER A 298 -23.31 2.61 29.70
N CYS A 299 -22.84 2.34 28.48
CA CYS A 299 -22.56 0.98 28.01
C CYS A 299 -21.33 0.39 28.71
N TRP A 300 -20.30 1.19 28.96
CA TRP A 300 -19.10 0.76 29.69
C TRP A 300 -19.44 0.40 31.13
N ASP A 301 -20.24 1.23 31.80
CA ASP A 301 -20.65 0.99 33.18
C ASP A 301 -21.59 -0.22 33.30
N ALA A 302 -22.52 -0.39 32.34
CA ALA A 302 -23.34 -1.59 32.23
C ALA A 302 -22.47 -2.84 32.01
N PHE A 303 -21.53 -2.79 31.07
CA PHE A 303 -20.59 -3.89 30.82
C PHE A 303 -19.78 -4.26 32.07
N LEU A 304 -19.28 -3.29 32.84
CA LEU A 304 -18.56 -3.57 34.06
C LEU A 304 -19.44 -4.22 35.13
N ARG A 305 -20.70 -3.77 35.28
CA ARG A 305 -21.65 -4.31 36.26
C ARG A 305 -22.15 -5.70 35.87
N ASP A 306 -22.68 -5.85 34.66
CA ASP A 306 -23.36 -7.06 34.19
C ASP A 306 -22.43 -8.28 34.13
N TYR A 307 -21.12 -8.02 33.94
CA TYR A 307 -20.09 -9.06 33.91
C TYR A 307 -19.22 -9.11 35.18
N ASN A 308 -19.55 -8.31 36.20
CA ASN A 308 -18.82 -8.23 37.47
C ASN A 308 -17.30 -7.99 37.28
N LEU A 309 -16.95 -7.00 36.44
CA LEU A 309 -15.58 -6.66 36.04
C LEU A 309 -15.03 -5.40 36.73
N VAL A 310 -15.79 -4.84 37.68
CA VAL A 310 -15.38 -3.66 38.46
C VAL A 310 -14.06 -3.95 39.19
N GLY A 311 -13.09 -3.05 39.07
CA GLY A 311 -11.75 -3.19 39.69
C GLY A 311 -10.73 -3.99 38.86
N ASN A 312 -11.08 -4.45 37.65
CA ASN A 312 -10.11 -5.08 36.74
C ASN A 312 -9.05 -4.06 36.26
N LYS A 313 -7.79 -4.28 36.65
CA LYS A 313 -6.67 -3.37 36.35
C LYS A 313 -6.49 -3.09 34.85
N TRP A 314 -6.64 -4.11 34.00
CA TRP A 314 -6.48 -3.95 32.55
C TRP A 314 -7.60 -3.08 31.96
N LEU A 315 -8.84 -3.28 32.41
CA LEU A 315 -9.97 -2.44 32.00
C LEU A 315 -9.82 -1.00 32.48
N SER A 316 -9.29 -0.76 33.69
CA SER A 316 -8.97 0.58 34.17
C SER A 316 -7.98 1.29 33.25
N THR A 317 -6.85 0.64 32.92
CA THR A 317 -5.86 1.19 31.99
C THR A 317 -6.44 1.39 30.59
N LEU A 318 -7.30 0.48 30.12
CA LEU A 318 -7.96 0.62 28.83
C LEU A 318 -8.91 1.83 28.82
N TYR A 319 -9.66 2.05 29.90
CA TYR A 319 -10.56 3.20 30.07
C TYR A 319 -9.80 4.53 30.15
N GLU A 320 -8.65 4.57 30.83
CA GLU A 320 -7.77 5.74 30.85
C GLU A 320 -7.31 6.14 29.43
N ASN A 321 -7.12 5.16 28.55
CA ASN A 321 -6.73 5.39 27.15
C ASN A 321 -7.91 5.45 26.18
N ARG A 322 -9.17 5.58 26.66
CA ARG A 322 -10.40 5.56 25.83
C ARG A 322 -10.38 6.52 24.65
N GLU A 323 -9.78 7.69 24.83
CA GLU A 323 -9.66 8.69 23.78
C GLU A 323 -8.88 8.19 22.57
N ARG A 324 -7.97 7.23 22.73
CA ARG A 324 -7.09 6.70 21.66
C ARG A 324 -7.64 5.47 20.94
N TRP A 325 -8.68 4.82 21.46
CA TRP A 325 -9.24 3.63 20.82
C TRP A 325 -10.74 3.71 20.55
N CYS A 326 -11.50 4.42 21.38
CA CYS A 326 -12.94 4.51 21.22
C CYS A 326 -13.29 5.49 20.09
N SER A 327 -14.17 5.05 19.19
CA SER A 327 -14.61 5.84 18.03
C SER A 327 -15.37 7.10 18.42
N VAL A 328 -16.01 7.11 19.60
CA VAL A 328 -16.77 8.27 20.09
C VAL A 328 -15.88 9.51 20.27
N PHE A 329 -14.61 9.31 20.59
CA PHE A 329 -13.63 10.39 20.73
C PHE A 329 -12.84 10.67 19.44
N SER A 330 -13.25 10.08 18.31
CA SER A 330 -12.48 10.10 17.05
C SER A 330 -13.14 10.90 15.92
N HIS A 331 -14.29 11.52 16.18
CA HIS A 331 -15.16 12.02 15.11
C HIS A 331 -14.51 13.11 14.24
N ASN A 332 -13.49 13.83 14.72
CA ASN A 332 -12.82 14.87 13.93
C ASN A 332 -11.42 14.46 13.43
N ILE A 333 -11.05 13.18 13.54
CA ILE A 333 -9.73 12.69 13.16
C ILE A 333 -9.82 11.89 11.87
N PHE A 334 -9.10 12.32 10.85
CA PHE A 334 -8.98 11.57 9.61
C PHE A 334 -8.18 10.29 9.85
N SER A 335 -8.82 9.14 9.67
CA SER A 335 -8.26 7.83 10.02
C SER A 335 -8.60 6.74 8.98
N CYS A 336 -9.07 7.18 7.80
CA CYS A 336 -9.73 6.39 6.77
C CYS A 336 -10.83 5.46 7.31
N ARG A 337 -11.46 5.78 8.46
CA ARG A 337 -12.24 4.82 9.27
C ARG A 337 -11.67 3.39 9.23
N MET A 338 -10.35 3.25 9.24
CA MET A 338 -9.70 1.97 9.36
C MET A 338 -10.24 1.40 10.66
N LYS A 339 -11.07 0.35 10.57
CA LYS A 339 -11.19 -0.56 11.69
C LYS A 339 -9.78 -1.09 11.81
N ALA A 340 -8.95 -0.49 12.67
CA ALA A 340 -7.54 -0.85 12.82
C ALA A 340 -7.40 -2.37 13.00
N SER A 341 -8.48 -3.01 13.46
CA SER A 341 -8.60 -4.45 13.55
C SER A 341 -8.61 -5.27 12.26
N SER A 342 -9.15 -4.77 11.15
CA SER A 342 -9.13 -5.51 9.87
C SER A 342 -7.82 -5.32 9.12
N ARG A 343 -7.10 -4.24 9.39
CA ARG A 343 -5.84 -3.89 8.72
C ARG A 343 -4.65 -4.52 9.40
N SER A 344 -4.52 -4.43 10.72
CA SER A 344 -3.56 -5.24 11.49
C SER A 344 -3.69 -6.74 11.22
N LYS A 345 -4.92 -7.28 11.08
CA LYS A 345 -5.15 -8.66 10.60
C LYS A 345 -4.60 -8.89 9.19
N SER A 346 -4.85 -7.97 8.26
CA SER A 346 -4.37 -8.08 6.88
C SER A 346 -2.84 -7.99 6.80
N THR A 347 -2.24 -7.05 7.54
CA THR A 347 -0.79 -6.89 7.69
C THR A 347 -0.19 -8.15 8.31
N ASN A 348 -0.75 -8.63 9.43
CA ASN A 348 -0.31 -9.87 10.04
C ASN A 348 -0.43 -11.06 9.09
N ASN A 349 -1.47 -11.15 8.26
CA ASN A 349 -1.58 -12.21 7.27
C ASN A 349 -0.45 -12.14 6.23
N VAL A 350 -0.14 -10.95 5.72
CA VAL A 350 1.00 -10.74 4.79
C VAL A 350 2.30 -11.26 5.42
N PHE A 351 2.58 -10.89 6.67
CA PHE A 351 3.83 -11.25 7.35
C PHE A 351 3.86 -12.66 7.93
N GLN A 352 2.71 -13.26 8.28
CA GLN A 352 2.63 -14.63 8.79
C GLN A 352 3.12 -15.65 7.77
N HIS A 353 2.85 -15.44 6.48
CA HIS A 353 3.35 -16.32 5.41
C HIS A 353 4.87 -16.16 5.18
N MET A 354 5.46 -15.05 5.61
CA MET A 354 6.90 -14.76 5.48
C MET A 354 7.70 -15.11 6.75
N ALA A 355 7.03 -15.38 7.87
CA ALA A 355 7.64 -15.52 9.18
C ALA A 355 8.01 -16.97 9.52
N SER A 356 9.30 -17.26 9.71
CA SER A 356 9.76 -18.54 10.26
C SER A 356 10.91 -18.34 11.23
N LYS A 357 10.85 -18.98 12.42
CA LYS A 357 11.88 -18.87 13.46
C LYS A 357 13.30 -19.28 12.99
N THR A 358 13.42 -19.98 11.86
CA THR A 358 14.70 -20.38 11.27
C THR A 358 15.20 -19.43 10.19
N LEU A 359 14.37 -18.49 9.76
CA LEU A 359 14.66 -17.60 8.63
C LEU A 359 15.78 -16.62 8.98
N ARG A 360 16.69 -16.44 8.03
CA ARG A 360 17.75 -15.42 8.07
C ARG A 360 17.18 -14.02 7.80
N LEU A 361 17.88 -12.96 8.21
CA LEU A 361 17.46 -11.58 7.96
C LEU A 361 17.44 -11.28 6.45
N THR A 362 18.47 -11.71 5.73
CA THR A 362 18.56 -11.60 4.27
C THR A 362 17.39 -12.28 3.55
N GLU A 363 17.05 -13.50 3.96
CA GLU A 363 15.93 -14.25 3.42
C GLU A 363 14.59 -13.55 3.67
N PHE A 364 14.39 -12.99 4.88
CA PHE A 364 13.20 -12.21 5.20
C PHE A 364 13.03 -11.02 4.27
N VAL A 365 14.08 -10.22 4.09
CA VAL A 365 14.05 -9.04 3.23
C VAL A 365 13.76 -9.43 1.79
N HIS A 366 14.22 -10.60 1.34
CA HIS A 366 13.91 -11.09 0.00
C HIS A 366 12.43 -11.45 -0.19
N GLU A 367 11.83 -12.12 0.80
CA GLU A 367 10.39 -12.41 0.78
C GLU A 367 9.55 -11.13 0.91
N TYR A 368 10.00 -10.17 1.73
CA TYR A 368 9.40 -8.83 1.82
C TYR A 368 9.39 -8.13 0.45
N GLU A 369 10.52 -8.12 -0.26
CA GLU A 369 10.60 -7.52 -1.59
C GLU A 369 9.66 -8.17 -2.60
N LYS A 370 9.50 -9.50 -2.51
CA LYS A 370 8.55 -10.24 -3.36
C LYS A 370 7.11 -9.85 -3.03
N ALA A 371 6.76 -9.78 -1.75
CA ALA A 371 5.44 -9.34 -1.31
C ALA A 371 5.14 -7.90 -1.75
N SER A 372 6.08 -6.97 -1.56
CA SER A 372 5.96 -5.57 -2.00
C SER A 372 5.71 -5.48 -3.51
N LYS A 373 6.51 -6.20 -4.32
CA LYS A 373 6.33 -6.25 -5.78
C LYS A 373 4.97 -6.81 -6.19
N ASN A 374 4.49 -7.86 -5.53
CA ASN A 374 3.18 -8.44 -5.83
C ASN A 374 2.05 -7.47 -5.49
N MET A 375 2.13 -6.75 -4.35
CA MET A 375 1.14 -5.72 -4.00
C MET A 375 1.10 -4.60 -5.04
N HIS A 376 2.25 -4.20 -5.58
CA HIS A 376 2.31 -3.19 -6.63
C HIS A 376 1.73 -3.70 -7.96
N ILE A 377 2.01 -4.95 -8.34
CA ILE A 377 1.39 -5.61 -9.50
C ILE A 377 -0.13 -5.62 -9.35
N GLU A 378 -0.64 -6.04 -8.19
CA GLU A 378 -2.08 -6.05 -7.89
C GLU A 378 -2.73 -4.66 -7.89
N GLU A 379 -1.97 -3.61 -7.57
CA GLU A 379 -2.41 -2.21 -7.69
C GLU A 379 -2.51 -1.79 -9.17
N LEU A 380 -1.47 -2.07 -9.96
CA LEU A 380 -1.46 -1.75 -11.39
C LEU A 380 -2.57 -2.49 -12.15
N GLU A 381 -2.89 -3.74 -11.76
CA GLU A 381 -4.03 -4.49 -12.27
C GLU A 381 -5.37 -3.78 -12.00
N GLU A 382 -5.56 -3.23 -10.80
CA GLU A 382 -6.76 -2.50 -10.43
C GLU A 382 -6.85 -1.13 -11.13
N ASP A 383 -5.72 -0.43 -11.27
CA ASP A 383 -5.62 0.80 -12.04
C ASP A 383 -5.98 0.56 -13.50
N PHE A 384 -5.40 -0.48 -14.10
CA PHE A 384 -5.73 -0.92 -15.44
C PHE A 384 -7.22 -1.24 -15.55
N CYS A 385 -7.75 -2.03 -14.63
CA CYS A 385 -9.17 -2.33 -14.56
C CYS A 385 -10.03 -1.06 -14.52
N CYS A 386 -9.69 -0.06 -13.72
CA CYS A 386 -10.40 1.22 -13.62
C CYS A 386 -10.42 2.01 -14.94
N LYS A 387 -9.41 1.84 -15.81
CA LYS A 387 -9.32 2.45 -17.16
C LYS A 387 -10.14 1.68 -18.21
N GLN A 388 -10.33 0.38 -18.01
CA GLN A 388 -10.94 -0.49 -19.03
C GLN A 388 -12.45 -0.27 -19.25
N GLY A 389 -13.14 0.48 -18.37
CA GLY A 389 -14.54 0.87 -18.54
C GLY A 389 -15.20 1.32 -17.23
N THR A 390 -16.35 1.99 -17.36
CA THR A 390 -17.15 2.51 -16.24
C THR A 390 -17.75 1.38 -15.42
N SER A 391 -17.79 1.54 -14.10
CA SER A 391 -18.45 0.59 -13.21
C SER A 391 -19.95 0.54 -13.52
N PHE A 392 -20.53 -0.67 -13.52
CA PHE A 392 -21.98 -0.82 -13.52
C PHE A 392 -22.58 -0.10 -12.30
N GLN A 393 -23.67 0.63 -12.51
CA GLN A 393 -24.37 1.37 -11.46
C GLN A 393 -25.66 0.63 -11.08
N ILE A 394 -25.89 0.46 -9.78
CA ILE A 394 -27.13 -0.14 -9.26
C ILE A 394 -28.33 0.73 -9.63
N VAL A 395 -28.21 2.05 -9.48
CA VAL A 395 -29.26 3.02 -9.85
C VAL A 395 -28.88 3.67 -11.17
N GLN A 396 -29.62 3.35 -12.22
CA GLN A 396 -29.44 3.94 -13.55
C GLN A 396 -29.86 5.42 -13.54
N ASN A 397 -29.24 6.23 -14.40
CA ASN A 397 -29.53 7.67 -14.57
C ASN A 397 -29.35 8.54 -13.30
N CYS A 398 -28.56 8.08 -12.32
CA CYS A 398 -28.19 8.89 -11.16
C CYS A 398 -26.93 9.70 -11.46
N GLY A 399 -27.05 11.02 -11.60
CA GLY A 399 -25.91 11.91 -11.88
C GLY A 399 -24.78 11.78 -10.84
N LEU A 400 -25.11 11.61 -9.56
CA LEU A 400 -24.11 11.45 -8.50
C LEU A 400 -23.29 10.17 -8.68
N LEU A 401 -23.94 9.06 -9.03
CA LEU A 401 -23.24 7.80 -9.30
C LEU A 401 -22.42 7.88 -10.58
N GLN A 402 -22.91 8.58 -11.61
CA GLN A 402 -22.15 8.86 -12.84
C GLN A 402 -20.87 9.63 -12.52
N HIS A 403 -20.97 10.76 -11.81
CA HIS A 403 -19.80 11.55 -11.43
C HIS A 403 -18.86 10.77 -10.50
N ALA A 404 -19.38 10.10 -9.46
CA ALA A 404 -18.58 9.29 -8.56
C ALA A 404 -17.82 8.17 -9.29
N SER A 405 -18.45 7.53 -10.28
CA SER A 405 -17.84 6.44 -11.06
C SER A 405 -16.74 6.91 -12.02
N SER A 406 -16.78 8.17 -12.46
CA SER A 406 -15.72 8.75 -13.29
C SER A 406 -14.50 9.10 -12.44
N VAL A 407 -14.72 9.59 -11.21
CA VAL A 407 -13.68 10.10 -10.29
C VAL A 407 -13.02 9.01 -9.44
N TYR A 408 -13.82 8.18 -8.74
CA TYR A 408 -13.30 7.22 -7.76
C TYR A 408 -12.80 5.93 -8.40
N THR A 409 -11.83 5.27 -7.74
CA THR A 409 -11.48 3.89 -8.09
C THR A 409 -12.69 2.96 -7.92
N ARG A 410 -12.65 1.78 -8.53
CA ARG A 410 -13.78 0.83 -8.45
C ARG A 410 -14.15 0.45 -7.03
N THR A 411 -13.15 0.22 -6.18
CA THR A 411 -13.38 -0.14 -4.77
C THR A 411 -14.00 1.02 -4.01
N MET A 412 -13.53 2.24 -4.23
CA MET A 412 -14.07 3.42 -3.56
C MET A 412 -15.45 3.81 -4.09
N PHE A 413 -15.69 3.67 -5.39
CA PHE A 413 -17.02 3.82 -5.99
C PHE A 413 -18.04 2.86 -5.37
N LYS A 414 -17.72 1.58 -5.21
CA LYS A 414 -18.62 0.61 -4.56
C LYS A 414 -18.98 1.00 -3.12
N ARG A 415 -18.02 1.56 -2.38
CA ARG A 415 -18.27 2.09 -1.02
C ARG A 415 -19.19 3.30 -1.05
N PHE A 416 -18.98 4.20 -1.99
CA PHE A 416 -19.85 5.35 -2.20
C PHE A 416 -21.27 4.93 -2.63
N GLU A 417 -21.38 3.98 -3.57
CA GLU A 417 -22.64 3.40 -4.04
C GLU A 417 -23.42 2.76 -2.90
N LEU A 418 -22.74 2.05 -1.99
CA LEU A 418 -23.37 1.51 -0.78
C LEU A 418 -23.98 2.60 0.12
N GLU A 419 -23.30 3.74 0.29
CA GLU A 419 -23.84 4.86 1.06
C GLU A 419 -25.02 5.53 0.34
N ILE A 420 -24.98 5.66 -0.98
CA ILE A 420 -26.12 6.12 -1.80
C ILE A 420 -27.33 5.19 -1.63
N THR A 421 -27.16 3.87 -1.78
CA THR A 421 -28.27 2.92 -1.59
C THR A 421 -28.78 2.93 -0.15
N SER A 422 -27.90 3.12 0.82
CA SER A 422 -28.27 3.23 2.25
C SER A 422 -29.12 4.47 2.56
N THR A 423 -29.19 5.46 1.66
CA THR A 423 -30.11 6.61 1.83
C THR A 423 -31.58 6.22 1.85
N LEU A 424 -31.94 5.05 1.30
CA LEU A 424 -33.31 4.51 1.33
C LEU A 424 -33.73 4.08 2.75
N GLY A 425 -32.77 3.80 3.63
CA GLY A 425 -33.00 3.41 5.01
C GLY A 425 -33.04 4.57 6.00
N VAL A 426 -32.99 5.82 5.52
CA VAL A 426 -33.03 7.02 6.36
C VAL A 426 -34.16 7.95 5.94
N THR A 427 -34.76 8.62 6.92
CA THR A 427 -35.73 9.70 6.70
C THR A 427 -35.14 11.02 7.15
N HIS A 428 -35.75 12.15 6.79
CA HIS A 428 -35.29 13.47 7.18
C HIS A 428 -36.45 14.36 7.58
N GLN A 429 -36.18 15.32 8.45
CA GLN A 429 -37.09 16.38 8.87
C GLN A 429 -36.36 17.73 8.81
N ASP A 430 -37.07 18.76 8.38
CA ASP A 430 -36.55 20.11 8.24
C ASP A 430 -36.71 20.82 9.58
N VAL A 431 -35.59 21.23 10.18
CA VAL A 431 -35.58 21.84 11.52
C VAL A 431 -35.51 23.35 11.45
N ASN A 432 -34.63 23.87 10.60
CA ASN A 432 -34.42 25.31 10.46
C ASN A 432 -33.98 25.66 9.04
N SER A 433 -34.34 26.85 8.59
CA SER A 433 -33.95 27.43 7.32
C SER A 433 -33.91 28.95 7.44
N ASP A 434 -32.75 29.55 7.13
CA ASP A 434 -32.62 31.01 6.94
C ASP A 434 -32.62 31.42 5.45
N GLY A 435 -32.90 30.46 4.55
CA GLY A 435 -32.97 30.65 3.10
C GLY A 435 -31.67 30.31 2.36
N VAL A 436 -30.52 30.38 3.04
CA VAL A 436 -29.19 30.03 2.48
C VAL A 436 -28.64 28.78 3.18
N SER A 437 -28.77 28.72 4.49
CA SER A 437 -28.41 27.62 5.37
C SER A 437 -29.67 26.85 5.79
N PHE A 438 -29.58 25.53 5.69
CA PHE A 438 -30.65 24.60 6.02
C PHE A 438 -30.13 23.58 7.03
N THR A 439 -30.92 23.33 8.08
CA THR A 439 -30.63 22.32 9.09
C THR A 439 -31.66 21.21 9.04
N TYR A 440 -31.18 19.98 8.93
CA TYR A 440 -31.98 18.77 8.82
C TYR A 440 -31.68 17.81 9.96
N GLU A 441 -32.70 17.17 10.49
CA GLU A 441 -32.57 15.97 11.30
C GLU A 441 -32.77 14.74 10.41
N VAL A 442 -31.74 13.91 10.30
CA VAL A 442 -31.78 12.67 9.52
C VAL A 442 -31.89 11.48 10.48
N ILE A 443 -32.97 10.72 10.32
CA ILE A 443 -33.36 9.66 11.25
C ILE A 443 -33.06 8.30 10.63
N GLU A 444 -32.28 7.49 11.34
CA GLU A 444 -31.88 6.13 10.96
C GLU A 444 -32.36 5.09 12.00
N GLY A 445 -32.65 3.87 11.55
CA GLY A 445 -33.00 2.76 12.46
C GLY A 445 -34.35 2.94 13.16
N GLY A 446 -35.34 3.51 12.46
CA GLY A 446 -36.71 3.66 12.99
C GLY A 446 -36.86 4.66 14.14
N GLY A 447 -35.99 5.67 14.23
CA GLY A 447 -36.05 6.70 15.28
C GLY A 447 -34.96 6.61 16.34
N GLN A 448 -34.19 5.52 16.37
CA GLN A 448 -33.19 5.28 17.42
C GLN A 448 -31.93 6.14 17.28
N ARG A 449 -31.63 6.63 16.08
CA ARG A 449 -30.45 7.47 15.81
C ARG A 449 -30.84 8.67 14.98
N VAL A 450 -30.55 9.85 15.51
CA VAL A 450 -30.78 11.12 14.84
C VAL A 450 -29.44 11.78 14.56
N HIS A 451 -29.23 12.17 13.31
CA HIS A 451 -28.03 12.88 12.86
C HIS A 451 -28.42 14.25 12.30
N VAL A 452 -27.82 15.30 12.85
CA VAL A 452 -27.98 16.65 12.32
C VAL A 452 -27.10 16.83 11.08
N VAL A 453 -27.69 17.36 10.00
CA VAL A 453 -27.03 17.71 8.74
C VAL A 453 -27.28 19.19 8.45
N HIS A 454 -26.21 19.95 8.22
CA HIS A 454 -26.30 21.34 7.77
C HIS A 454 -25.94 21.40 6.29
N PHE A 455 -26.72 22.13 5.50
CA PHE A 455 -26.49 22.34 4.08
C PHE A 455 -26.59 23.83 3.73
N ASN A 456 -25.60 24.34 3.00
CA ASN A 456 -25.58 25.69 2.48
C ASN A 456 -25.79 25.67 0.96
N SER A 457 -26.86 26.31 0.49
CA SER A 457 -27.26 26.33 -0.92
C SER A 457 -26.38 27.23 -1.79
N SER A 458 -25.67 28.20 -1.22
CA SER A 458 -24.83 29.14 -1.98
C SER A 458 -23.52 28.52 -2.46
N ASN A 459 -22.95 27.59 -1.68
CA ASN A 459 -21.64 26.98 -1.95
C ASN A 459 -21.70 25.43 -1.99
N ASN A 460 -22.89 24.84 -1.85
CA ASN A 460 -23.12 23.39 -1.74
C ASN A 460 -22.31 22.72 -0.61
N GLU A 461 -21.97 23.47 0.44
CA GLU A 461 -21.32 22.93 1.62
C GLU A 461 -22.32 22.13 2.45
N ILE A 462 -21.92 20.92 2.82
CA ILE A 462 -22.67 20.02 3.67
C ILE A 462 -21.81 19.50 4.81
N THR A 463 -22.35 19.52 6.02
CA THR A 463 -21.73 18.91 7.20
C THR A 463 -22.71 17.96 7.86
N CYS A 464 -22.21 16.87 8.42
CA CYS A 464 -23.04 15.92 9.15
C CYS A 464 -22.42 15.59 10.50
N SER A 465 -23.24 15.54 11.54
CA SER A 465 -22.86 15.05 12.87
C SER A 465 -22.33 13.61 12.88
N CYS A 466 -22.60 12.80 11.84
CA CYS A 466 -22.00 11.47 11.62
C CYS A 466 -20.45 11.54 11.49
N LYS A 467 -19.93 12.70 11.06
CA LYS A 467 -18.52 12.98 10.79
C LYS A 467 -17.77 11.97 9.91
N MET A 468 -18.51 11.30 9.03
CA MET A 468 -17.94 10.28 8.14
C MET A 468 -17.01 10.88 7.09
N PHE A 469 -17.28 12.09 6.61
CA PHE A 469 -16.41 12.75 5.66
C PHE A 469 -15.07 13.13 6.31
N GLU A 470 -15.11 13.66 7.53
CA GLU A 470 -13.93 14.04 8.30
C GLU A 470 -13.07 12.82 8.67
N THR A 471 -13.71 11.67 8.94
CA THR A 471 -12.99 10.44 9.36
C THR A 471 -12.56 9.52 8.22
N LEU A 472 -13.25 9.53 7.07
CA LEU A 472 -13.02 8.63 5.92
C LEU A 472 -12.71 9.38 4.62
N GLY A 473 -13.21 10.60 4.42
CA GLY A 473 -13.14 11.32 3.15
C GLY A 473 -14.24 10.91 2.15
N LEU A 474 -15.34 10.32 2.63
CA LEU A 474 -16.55 10.04 1.85
C LEU A 474 -17.78 10.58 2.58
N LEU A 475 -18.72 11.15 1.84
CA LEU A 475 -20.01 11.59 2.38
C LEU A 475 -20.81 10.39 2.91
N CYS A 476 -21.36 10.50 4.13
CA CYS A 476 -22.27 9.48 4.67
C CYS A 476 -23.63 9.53 3.99
N ARG A 477 -24.37 8.42 4.07
CA ARG A 477 -25.79 8.34 3.71
C ARG A 477 -26.65 9.51 4.21
N HIS A 478 -26.36 10.06 5.39
CA HIS A 478 -27.14 11.19 5.94
C HIS A 478 -26.93 12.47 5.14
N ALA A 479 -25.68 12.81 4.82
CA ALA A 479 -25.34 13.94 3.97
C ALA A 479 -25.85 13.72 2.54
N LEU A 480 -25.67 12.51 2.00
CA LEU A 480 -26.13 12.15 0.66
C LEU A 480 -27.66 12.24 0.52
N ARG A 481 -28.41 11.88 1.57
CA ARG A 481 -29.87 12.05 1.59
C ARG A 481 -30.26 13.51 1.34
N ILE A 482 -29.60 14.45 2.01
CA ILE A 482 -29.88 15.88 1.86
C ILE A 482 -29.42 16.42 0.50
N ILE A 483 -28.26 15.98 -0.02
CA ILE A 483 -27.82 16.30 -1.39
C ILE A 483 -28.87 15.89 -2.43
N ILE A 484 -29.46 14.69 -2.29
CA ILE A 484 -30.52 14.20 -3.18
C ILE A 484 -31.77 15.08 -3.06
N VAL A 485 -32.19 15.42 -1.84
CA VAL A 485 -33.35 16.30 -1.59
C VAL A 485 -33.14 17.69 -2.19
N LYS A 486 -31.91 18.19 -2.20
CA LYS A 486 -31.52 19.48 -2.81
C LYS A 486 -31.23 19.39 -4.31
N ASN A 487 -31.53 18.25 -4.95
CA ASN A 487 -31.35 18.02 -6.39
C ASN A 487 -29.91 18.24 -6.90
N VAL A 488 -28.90 18.04 -6.04
CA VAL A 488 -27.51 18.12 -6.45
C VAL A 488 -27.13 16.83 -7.17
N THR A 489 -26.83 16.93 -8.47
CA THR A 489 -26.53 15.79 -9.35
C THR A 489 -25.04 15.54 -9.54
N VAL A 490 -24.18 16.49 -9.14
CA VAL A 490 -22.73 16.40 -9.27
C VAL A 490 -22.13 16.55 -7.89
N LEU A 491 -21.27 15.59 -7.48
CA LEU A 491 -20.53 15.71 -6.23
C LEU A 491 -19.73 17.02 -6.17
N PRO A 492 -19.93 17.87 -5.14
CA PRO A 492 -19.13 19.07 -4.97
C PRO A 492 -17.66 18.71 -4.77
N VAL A 493 -16.77 19.47 -5.41
CA VAL A 493 -15.33 19.15 -5.51
C VAL A 493 -14.66 19.08 -4.13
N GLN A 494 -15.11 19.90 -3.17
CA GLN A 494 -14.60 19.88 -1.79
C GLN A 494 -14.85 18.55 -1.05
N TYR A 495 -15.78 17.72 -1.54
CA TYR A 495 -16.06 16.39 -0.99
C TYR A 495 -15.41 15.25 -1.76
N ILE A 496 -14.50 15.56 -2.69
CA ILE A 496 -13.70 14.59 -3.45
C ILE A 496 -12.29 14.58 -2.88
N LEU A 497 -12.00 13.62 -2.00
CA LEU A 497 -10.66 13.47 -1.45
C LEU A 497 -9.73 12.80 -2.48
N LYS A 498 -8.68 13.52 -2.90
CA LYS A 498 -7.74 13.11 -3.96
C LYS A 498 -7.22 11.67 -3.82
N ARG A 499 -6.90 11.24 -2.60
CA ARG A 499 -6.38 9.89 -2.31
C ARG A 499 -7.31 8.74 -2.72
N TRP A 500 -8.61 8.99 -2.91
CA TRP A 500 -9.57 7.96 -3.29
C TRP A 500 -9.87 7.94 -4.80
N THR A 501 -9.27 8.86 -5.54
CA THR A 501 -9.51 9.05 -6.97
C THR A 501 -8.64 8.13 -7.82
N LYS A 502 -9.03 7.92 -9.08
CA LYS A 502 -8.22 7.18 -10.09
C LYS A 502 -6.90 7.88 -10.45
N ASN A 503 -6.73 9.14 -10.04
CA ASN A 503 -5.55 9.96 -10.29
C ASN A 503 -4.76 10.26 -9.01
N ALA A 504 -5.00 9.51 -7.93
CA ALA A 504 -4.34 9.72 -6.63
C ALA A 504 -2.81 9.82 -6.73
N THR A 505 -2.19 9.10 -7.68
CA THR A 505 -0.75 9.03 -7.89
C THR A 505 -0.23 9.90 -9.06
N LYS A 506 -1.10 10.53 -9.86
CA LYS A 506 -0.69 11.19 -11.12
C LYS A 506 -0.29 12.66 -10.98
N ASP A 507 -0.75 13.33 -9.93
CA ASP A 507 -0.67 14.79 -9.80
C ASP A 507 0.02 15.23 -8.51
N ASN A 508 1.08 14.56 -8.05
CA ASN A 508 1.79 14.90 -6.79
C ASN A 508 2.60 16.22 -6.86
N VAL A 509 2.02 17.26 -7.46
CA VAL A 509 2.49 18.64 -7.37
C VAL A 509 1.62 19.35 -6.33
N VAL A 510 2.27 20.18 -5.51
CA VAL A 510 1.79 20.89 -4.33
C VAL A 510 1.90 20.10 -3.03
N CYS A 511 3.13 19.96 -2.54
CA CYS A 511 3.36 20.07 -1.10
C CYS A 511 3.02 21.52 -0.71
N ASP A 512 1.85 21.74 -0.15
CA ASP A 512 1.47 23.05 0.40
C ASP A 512 2.22 23.23 1.73
N HIS A 513 3.51 23.52 1.63
CA HIS A 513 4.31 23.92 2.78
C HIS A 513 3.98 25.38 3.06
N THR A 514 3.15 25.61 4.08
CA THR A 514 3.21 26.84 4.86
C THR A 514 4.65 26.98 5.37
N LYS A 515 5.45 27.78 4.67
CA LYS A 515 6.86 28.01 4.97
C LYS A 515 6.97 28.63 6.37
N SER A 516 7.70 28.00 7.28
CA SER A 516 8.29 28.71 8.41
C SER A 516 9.40 29.60 7.89
N ALA A 517 9.40 30.88 8.25
CA ALA A 517 10.36 31.88 7.76
C ALA A 517 11.81 31.67 8.26
N ASP A 518 12.09 30.65 9.08
CA ASP A 518 13.38 30.46 9.79
C ASP A 518 14.16 29.18 9.41
N ALA A 519 13.97 28.61 8.21
CA ALA A 519 14.76 27.44 7.79
C ALA A 519 16.10 27.84 7.13
N ASN A 520 17.22 27.28 7.61
CA ASN A 520 18.55 27.40 6.99
C ASN A 520 18.52 27.05 5.49
N ASP A 521 19.25 27.82 4.67
CA ASP A 521 19.20 27.72 3.19
C ASP A 521 19.64 26.33 2.67
N GLU A 522 20.58 25.65 3.33
CA GLU A 522 20.99 24.27 2.99
C GLU A 522 19.89 23.21 3.22
N VAL A 523 19.08 23.38 4.27
CA VAL A 523 17.96 22.49 4.57
C VAL A 523 16.86 22.66 3.51
N LEU A 524 16.66 23.89 3.04
CA LEU A 524 15.74 24.20 1.95
C LEU A 524 16.21 23.61 0.61
N VAL A 525 17.50 23.67 0.29
CA VAL A 525 18.06 23.06 -0.94
C VAL A 525 17.88 21.55 -0.91
N THR A 526 18.15 20.89 0.21
CA THR A 526 17.98 19.43 0.36
C THR A 526 16.51 19.02 0.22
N SER A 527 15.60 19.79 0.82
CA SER A 527 14.15 19.58 0.66
C SER A 527 13.70 19.72 -0.81
N ARG A 528 14.15 20.78 -1.51
CA ARG A 528 13.85 21.00 -2.93
C ARG A 528 14.39 19.87 -3.81
N ARG A 529 15.61 19.40 -3.55
CA ARG A 529 16.20 18.24 -4.25
C ARG A 529 15.36 16.98 -4.05
N ASN A 530 14.93 16.68 -2.83
CA ASN A 530 14.10 15.52 -2.54
C ASN A 530 12.74 15.58 -3.26
N GLU A 531 12.12 16.75 -3.33
CA GLU A 531 10.87 16.98 -4.07
C GLU A 531 11.05 16.73 -5.57
N LEU A 532 12.09 17.32 -6.18
CA LEU A 532 12.43 17.11 -7.59
C LEU A 532 12.73 15.63 -7.90
N MET A 533 13.47 14.94 -7.02
CA MET A 533 13.77 13.52 -7.18
C MET A 533 12.50 12.67 -7.20
N CYS A 534 11.50 13.00 -6.38
CA CYS A 534 10.22 12.26 -6.39
C CYS A 534 9.49 12.41 -7.75
N LEU A 535 9.44 13.63 -8.29
CA LEU A 535 8.80 13.90 -9.58
C LEU A 535 9.49 13.18 -10.74
N VAL A 536 10.82 13.24 -10.74
CA VAL A 536 11.65 12.71 -11.81
C VAL A 536 11.75 11.18 -11.74
N TYR A 537 11.71 10.58 -10.55
CA TYR A 537 11.81 9.13 -10.39
C TYR A 537 10.68 8.36 -11.10
N GLU A 538 9.45 8.83 -11.01
CA GLU A 538 8.33 8.20 -11.73
C GLU A 538 8.49 8.34 -13.25
N PHE A 539 8.95 9.50 -13.71
CA PHE A 539 9.28 9.72 -15.11
C PHE A 539 10.39 8.79 -15.61
N PHE A 540 11.46 8.60 -14.83
CA PHE A 540 12.57 7.70 -15.16
C PHE A 540 12.13 6.24 -15.19
N THR A 541 11.36 5.82 -14.19
CA THR A 541 10.85 4.44 -14.08
C THR A 541 10.04 4.06 -15.33
N ARG A 542 9.17 4.96 -15.80
CA ARG A 542 8.38 4.75 -17.03
C ARG A 542 9.24 4.80 -18.30
N SER A 543 10.18 5.74 -18.37
CA SER A 543 11.03 5.96 -19.55
C SER A 543 12.06 4.85 -19.76
N ALA A 544 12.50 4.19 -18.68
CA ALA A 544 13.44 3.07 -18.71
C ALA A 544 12.87 1.79 -19.35
N ALA A 545 11.55 1.73 -19.61
CA ALA A 545 10.90 0.56 -20.19
C ALA A 545 11.34 0.26 -21.64
N THR A 546 11.75 1.27 -22.42
CA THR A 546 12.24 1.08 -23.78
C THR A 546 13.37 2.03 -24.14
N THR A 547 14.27 1.60 -25.03
CA THR A 547 15.39 2.42 -25.53
C THR A 547 14.91 3.75 -26.11
N ARG A 548 13.83 3.73 -26.90
CA ARG A 548 13.24 4.94 -27.51
C ARG A 548 12.80 5.96 -26.46
N HIS A 549 12.07 5.53 -25.42
CA HIS A 549 11.62 6.46 -24.38
C HIS A 549 12.79 6.94 -23.51
N THR A 550 13.80 6.10 -23.29
CA THR A 550 15.03 6.49 -22.58
C THR A 550 15.80 7.58 -23.32
N GLU A 551 15.96 7.48 -24.64
CA GLU A 551 16.61 8.50 -25.46
C GLU A 551 15.82 9.82 -25.48
N MET A 552 14.49 9.73 -25.62
CA MET A 552 13.61 10.90 -25.56
C MET A 552 13.71 11.61 -24.21
N CYS A 553 13.70 10.84 -23.11
CA CYS A 553 13.88 11.31 -21.75
C CYS A 553 15.23 12.03 -21.59
N LYS A 554 16.34 11.39 -22.00
CA LYS A 554 17.69 12.00 -21.95
C LYS A 554 17.75 13.33 -22.70
N ARG A 555 17.19 13.40 -23.91
CA ARG A 555 17.17 14.64 -24.70
C ARG A 555 16.40 15.74 -23.97
N LYS A 556 15.19 15.44 -23.48
CA LYS A 556 14.36 16.44 -22.78
C LYS A 556 14.98 16.94 -21.49
N ILE A 557 15.67 16.08 -20.75
CA ILE A 557 16.41 16.48 -19.55
C ILE A 557 17.55 17.43 -19.90
N ARG A 558 18.32 17.15 -20.96
CA ARG A 558 19.39 18.07 -21.42
C ARG A 558 18.83 19.44 -21.80
N GLU A 559 17.73 19.47 -22.56
CA GLU A 559 17.05 20.73 -22.90
C GLU A 559 16.62 21.51 -21.62
N MET A 560 16.16 20.81 -20.58
CA MET A 560 15.81 21.45 -19.30
C MET A 560 17.03 21.92 -18.50
N ILE A 561 18.13 21.16 -18.52
CA ILE A 561 19.40 21.58 -17.88
C ILE A 561 19.91 22.85 -18.55
N GLU A 562 20.01 22.87 -19.88
CA GLU A 562 20.45 24.04 -20.66
C GLU A 562 19.56 25.27 -20.40
N PHE A 563 18.24 25.06 -20.29
CA PHE A 563 17.30 26.14 -19.96
C PHE A 563 17.56 26.73 -18.57
N VAL A 564 17.76 25.88 -17.56
CA VAL A 564 18.02 26.30 -16.18
C VAL A 564 19.37 27.00 -16.05
N GLU A 565 20.42 26.46 -16.69
CA GLU A 565 21.76 27.07 -16.72
C GLU A 565 21.71 28.46 -17.35
N LYS A 566 21.01 28.60 -18.49
CA LYS A 566 20.82 29.90 -19.14
C LYS A 566 20.07 30.91 -18.28
N ASP A 567 19.03 30.47 -17.55
CA ASP A 567 18.29 31.34 -16.63
C ASP A 567 19.17 31.79 -15.45
N MET A 568 19.98 30.88 -14.90
CA MET A 568 20.95 31.22 -13.85
C MET A 568 21.99 32.25 -14.33
N GLU A 569 22.50 32.10 -15.55
CA GLU A 569 23.40 33.08 -16.17
C GLU A 569 22.73 34.46 -16.32
N MET A 570 21.50 34.52 -16.83
CA MET A 570 20.74 35.77 -16.97
C MET A 570 20.49 36.47 -15.62
N LEU A 571 20.21 35.69 -14.57
CA LEU A 571 20.03 36.21 -13.21
C LEU A 571 21.33 36.71 -12.57
N SER A 572 22.47 36.12 -12.94
CA SER A 572 23.80 36.58 -12.51
C SER A 572 24.18 37.92 -13.16
N VAL A 573 23.90 38.07 -14.46
CA VAL A 573 24.12 39.33 -15.20
C VAL A 573 23.22 40.47 -14.69
N ALA A 574 21.98 40.17 -14.30
CA ALA A 574 21.07 41.16 -13.72
C ALA A 574 21.46 41.65 -12.31
N ARG A 575 22.33 40.91 -11.59
CA ARG A 575 22.89 41.33 -10.29
C ARG A 575 24.12 42.22 -10.46
N ASP A 576 24.90 42.03 -11.52
CA ASP A 576 26.12 42.80 -11.80
C ASP A 576 25.86 44.24 -12.27
N ASP A 577 24.67 44.56 -12.79
CA ASP A 577 24.27 45.94 -13.13
C ASP A 577 23.92 46.80 -11.89
N GLY A 578 23.87 46.19 -10.69
CA GLY A 578 23.50 46.86 -9.43
C GLY A 578 24.63 47.13 -8.44
N GLU A 579 25.77 46.44 -8.51
CA GLU A 579 26.85 46.58 -7.53
C GLU A 579 28.24 46.46 -8.18
N ARG A 580 28.81 47.60 -8.60
CA ARG A 580 30.26 47.72 -8.72
C ARG A 580 30.84 47.91 -7.32
N GLU A 581 31.38 46.84 -6.76
CA GLU A 581 32.57 46.75 -5.87
C GLU A 581 32.42 45.60 -4.85
N ASN A 582 32.93 44.41 -5.18
CA ASN A 582 34.13 43.89 -4.54
C ASN A 582 34.49 42.46 -5.00
N SER A 583 35.75 42.37 -5.47
CA SER A 583 36.65 41.21 -5.50
C SER A 583 36.09 39.77 -5.42
N PHE A 584 36.24 39.07 -6.54
CA PHE A 584 36.68 37.68 -6.68
C PHE A 584 36.95 36.91 -5.37
N VAL A 585 36.10 35.93 -5.09
CA VAL A 585 36.53 34.64 -4.52
C VAL A 585 35.96 33.55 -5.40
N ASP A 586 36.85 32.94 -6.16
CA ASP A 586 36.61 31.80 -7.04
C ASP A 586 36.35 30.56 -6.17
N ASN A 587 35.11 30.38 -5.72
CA ASN A 587 34.67 29.18 -5.02
C ASN A 587 34.09 28.18 -6.02
N ASN A 588 34.99 27.59 -6.81
CA ASN A 588 34.76 26.27 -7.40
C ASN A 588 34.68 25.24 -6.27
N VAL A 589 33.56 25.19 -5.57
CA VAL A 589 33.21 24.08 -4.70
C VAL A 589 32.40 23.10 -5.54
N PHE A 590 33.11 22.37 -6.39
CA PHE A 590 32.80 20.95 -6.58
C PHE A 590 33.06 20.27 -5.23
N GLY A 591 32.16 20.52 -4.29
CA GLY A 591 31.98 19.65 -3.16
C GLY A 591 31.38 18.39 -3.73
N ASP A 592 32.24 17.42 -4.06
CA ASP A 592 31.90 16.02 -3.82
C ASP A 592 31.01 16.03 -2.58
N VAL A 593 29.72 15.70 -2.75
CA VAL A 593 28.90 15.29 -1.61
C VAL A 593 29.77 14.26 -0.96
N GLU A 594 30.31 14.60 0.21
CA GLU A 594 31.15 13.73 0.97
C GLU A 594 30.43 12.41 0.92
N LYS A 595 31.08 11.45 0.26
CA LYS A 595 30.86 10.07 0.58
C LYS A 595 30.81 10.09 2.09
N THR A 596 29.65 9.78 2.65
CA THR A 596 29.61 8.96 3.86
C THR A 596 30.22 7.60 3.49
N ASN A 597 31.47 7.59 3.01
CA ASN A 597 32.54 6.91 3.69
C ASN A 597 32.42 7.31 5.15
N CYS A 598 31.53 6.60 5.84
CA CYS A 598 31.99 6.02 7.07
C CYS A 598 33.33 5.33 6.76
N SER A 599 34.43 6.05 6.97
CA SER A 599 35.57 5.50 7.69
C SER A 599 35.14 5.24 9.14
N LEU A 600 34.01 4.52 9.32
CA LEU A 600 33.92 3.58 10.41
C LEU A 600 34.84 2.46 9.98
N ASN A 601 35.79 2.13 10.85
CA ASN A 601 36.59 0.91 10.83
C ASN A 601 36.01 -0.15 9.88
N ASN A 602 36.81 -0.64 8.92
CA ASN A 602 36.50 -1.77 8.01
C ASN A 602 36.27 -3.10 8.77
N LEU A 603 35.55 -3.05 9.88
CA LEU A 603 35.13 -4.19 10.65
C LEU A 603 33.80 -4.67 10.09
N PRO A 604 33.68 -5.96 9.75
CA PRO A 604 32.44 -6.52 9.25
C PRO A 604 31.33 -6.36 10.31
N ILE A 605 30.12 -6.02 9.86
CA ILE A 605 28.95 -5.95 10.72
C ILE A 605 28.63 -7.38 11.14
N LEU A 606 28.67 -7.60 12.44
CA LEU A 606 28.42 -8.90 13.04
C LEU A 606 26.92 -9.15 13.18
N ASP A 607 26.58 -10.44 13.16
CA ASP A 607 25.22 -10.91 13.38
C ASP A 607 24.64 -10.43 14.72
N PRO A 608 23.32 -10.17 14.78
CA PRO A 608 22.67 -9.79 16.03
C PRO A 608 22.88 -10.81 17.14
N PRO A 609 22.92 -10.38 18.42
CA PRO A 609 22.95 -11.31 19.53
C PRO A 609 21.67 -12.15 19.55
N CYS A 610 21.82 -13.49 19.61
CA CYS A 610 20.68 -14.39 19.67
C CYS A 610 19.93 -14.21 21.00
N VAL A 611 18.75 -13.58 20.97
CA VAL A 611 17.97 -13.29 22.19
C VAL A 611 17.24 -14.56 22.63
N ARG A 612 17.63 -15.12 23.78
CA ARG A 612 16.95 -16.31 24.36
C ARG A 612 15.50 -15.98 24.73
N PRO A 613 14.52 -16.86 24.46
CA PRO A 613 13.14 -16.64 24.89
C PRO A 613 13.04 -16.59 26.42
N LYS A 614 12.27 -15.64 26.98
CA LYS A 614 11.86 -15.72 28.39
C LYS A 614 11.10 -17.04 28.60
N GLY A 615 11.62 -17.90 29.50
CA GLY A 615 10.95 -19.13 29.95
C GLY A 615 11.55 -20.48 29.53
N VAL A 616 12.70 -20.54 28.85
CA VAL A 616 13.33 -21.83 28.48
C VAL A 616 14.48 -22.17 29.42
N THR A 617 14.25 -23.09 30.37
CA THR A 617 15.29 -23.69 31.22
C THR A 617 16.23 -24.59 30.40
N ASN A 618 17.53 -24.60 30.73
CA ASN A 618 18.62 -25.37 30.09
C ASN A 618 18.51 -26.91 30.24
N ALA A 619 17.31 -27.49 30.24
CA ALA A 619 17.14 -28.92 30.14
C ALA A 619 17.19 -29.32 28.66
N ARG A 620 18.36 -29.75 28.17
CA ARG A 620 18.47 -30.49 26.90
C ARG A 620 17.47 -31.64 26.93
N MET A 621 16.41 -31.58 26.12
CA MET A 621 15.54 -32.73 25.91
C MET A 621 16.36 -33.84 25.24
N LYS A 622 16.59 -34.92 25.97
CA LYS A 622 17.32 -36.09 25.47
C LYS A 622 16.56 -36.74 24.33
N SER A 623 17.28 -37.14 23.28
CA SER A 623 16.68 -37.80 22.11
C SER A 623 16.08 -39.15 22.51
N ASN A 624 15.10 -39.66 21.74
CA ASN A 624 14.54 -40.99 21.97
C ASN A 624 15.59 -42.11 21.89
N LEU A 625 16.67 -41.89 21.13
CA LEU A 625 17.82 -42.78 21.05
C LEU A 625 18.65 -42.75 22.35
N GLU A 626 18.86 -41.57 22.94
CA GLU A 626 19.53 -41.41 24.25
C GLU A 626 18.68 -41.97 25.40
N LYS A 627 17.35 -41.85 25.33
CA LYS A 627 16.42 -42.45 26.29
C LYS A 627 16.42 -43.98 26.21
N ARG A 628 16.51 -44.56 25.00
CA ARG A 628 16.63 -46.02 24.79
C ARG A 628 17.98 -46.57 25.27
N LYS A 629 19.10 -45.87 25.01
CA LYS A 629 20.42 -46.27 25.54
C LYS A 629 20.49 -46.30 27.07
N ARG A 630 19.82 -45.37 27.74
CA ARG A 630 19.71 -45.37 29.22
C ARG A 630 18.81 -46.46 29.78
N LYS A 631 17.76 -46.87 29.05
CA LYS A 631 16.89 -47.98 29.47
C LYS A 631 17.63 -49.31 29.37
N ALA A 632 18.36 -49.54 28.28
CA ALA A 632 19.24 -50.70 28.13
C ALA A 632 20.36 -50.75 29.19
N LEU A 633 21.00 -49.62 29.54
CA LEU A 633 22.01 -49.60 30.61
C LEU A 633 21.43 -49.87 32.01
N LYS A 634 20.18 -49.45 32.28
CA LYS A 634 19.49 -49.69 33.56
C LYS A 634 19.02 -51.13 33.72
N ASP A 635 18.66 -51.79 32.62
CA ASP A 635 18.25 -53.20 32.64
C ASP A 635 19.47 -54.13 32.81
N ILE A 636 20.64 -53.77 32.28
CA ILE A 636 21.92 -54.49 32.49
C ILE A 636 22.45 -54.34 33.93
N THR A 637 22.20 -53.20 34.58
CA THR A 637 22.57 -52.99 36.01
C THR A 637 21.57 -53.62 36.99
N ARG A 638 20.35 -53.95 36.55
CA ARG A 638 19.37 -54.69 37.37
C ARG A 638 19.56 -56.21 37.30
N SER A 639 20.07 -56.75 36.20
CA SER A 639 20.35 -58.19 36.07
C SER A 639 21.67 -58.62 36.72
N SER A 640 22.55 -57.68 37.09
CA SER A 640 23.85 -57.95 37.73
C SER A 640 23.81 -57.90 39.26
N ASN A 641 22.70 -57.46 39.87
CA ASN A 641 22.53 -57.38 41.33
C ASN A 641 21.67 -58.52 41.91
N SER A 642 21.39 -59.58 41.15
CA SER A 642 20.59 -60.74 41.61
C SER A 642 21.38 -62.05 41.76
N PHE A 643 22.72 -62.01 41.76
CA PHE A 643 23.56 -63.15 42.09
C PHE A 643 24.79 -62.72 42.90
N SER A 644 24.64 -62.61 44.21
CA SER A 644 25.73 -62.70 45.20
C SER A 644 25.08 -63.01 46.56
N PHE A 645 25.50 -64.11 47.18
CA PHE A 645 25.07 -64.60 48.50
C PHE A 645 25.42 -63.64 49.63
#